data_AF-A0A934GPA7-F1
#
_entry.id   AF-A0A934GPA7-F1
#
_cell.length_a   1.000
_cell.length_b   1.000
_cell.length_c   1.000
_cell.angle_alpha   90.00
_cell.angle_beta   90.00
_cell.angle_gamma   90.00
#
_symmetry.space_group_name_H-M   'P 1'
#
loop_
_entity.id
_entity.type
_entity.pdbx_description
1 polymer ?
#
loop_
_entity_poly.entity_id
_entity_poly.type
_entity_poly.pdbx_seq_one_letter_code
_entity_poly.pdbx_strand_id
1 'polypeptide(L)'
;MTDHHQISSDSDSEKKKLEQAEPMADQESPDYFRQGIGIALSGQGGDDGGDLPENHAAVLHDPRLSVQTRRNMALSIGRTRGNQYLQRMVTQPSQTGVGAVSLVQRGIFSADKQMTVDEIIDSKDSDNVNDTNMPAILAASPDKKAMIISLIHSNSWVGPSDEYKLEKIWDSMGVKGIEAYFTLFQQSVDYGVEYEGIPCLKDLKEKFKQDTQGLALKYLNSNQELVKKEMDQLGIDAESGKPNQSLGADQEKRLKEIQEAAGILGDAMQAKHHLDQLQVGYTTKNKSSPPLATIRNGYGRTFVWEQYFHEGPPEMTSVPGQGRGSDKLQPYSEVKAHYDEMNGIIEGYSTKYPGLYPLAQAGRLEELVKADSPQAVQSLMGEGLRDLAVNIKKSIPMISSNDLDYRDLLPIHGQLMAGTAGGKFNWASPVGKFIIKEEVEGHESAQFWTSLGLGALAAAAFVIAELATFGTATFWIAAAAGVGAGVVQAGMSIENWADMSTASKSAVSPSSQLIYEGQVSAAALAAVLDTVFAFIDAAGVGLKAIRAGGLTAKSLARPAVDKIVTETAKNAEKELIAKLPSIGANAEGKETLEKAISQLGVNKAKDASGKSYEEMIEILGKENPIAQRIRDVMKRGPISAADINLYKKDLKMLAEDVRLGFRTVQEADQIAMILVEELGPLEVVKRSGGWKALNSSTVFGKSTAAGQAMEAWRQSLIKEVNEFMDKMYGGGAKRTGTPGNISDLDVSQTGKKDAAVSSVDAAKHRDAAVEYLAQKLGAEPSELNKLLDTDLFVDPRRIHLYDEVFAQLPKLREEAAQQAAAFEQEMLMNLRLGQAEKLGDEGLIASLKKQMEGMGIKITKVPLPSPEGIGLLNHEIDGLVNQLEKAVMAKDIEAQKKLVVDIAKKQAMINAAEKGGYFSGGGVRSMVSERDYFPGYEPYKQLDPATGQVIKVGEMAGKPMLKSQLLTAALDQLMKLDKYASQFLRGAVNPSQLADVLKNIGKYGERFASIVERAGIKGTGDAASAFSGLAAKFENILKNTRNLPEKLAERQKVINDLVAQTKTAMGDFDKSHFALIKELQSEANLHAVDGGLEALAAAMNARSQLKVTEANVMQMLFQLGSQFGVPIAEDQAKEAAGEGKEATPPPQAPAPSPDDAKKKVDEANAQGTN
;
A
#
# COMPACT_ATOMS: atom_id res chain seq x y z
N MET A 1 43.88 32.10 -35.29
CA MET A 1 45.15 31.91 -36.02
C MET A 1 46.27 32.09 -35.02
N THR A 2 46.99 30.97 -34.76
CA THR A 2 48.40 30.83 -34.28
C THR A 2 48.87 31.63 -33.06
N ASP A 3 49.63 31.12 -32.09
CA ASP A 3 50.03 29.76 -31.68
C ASP A 3 50.84 29.90 -30.36
N HIS A 4 50.77 28.86 -29.53
CA HIS A 4 51.73 28.31 -28.54
C HIS A 4 52.50 29.13 -27.46
N HIS A 5 52.25 28.67 -26.21
CA HIS A 5 53.16 28.28 -25.11
C HIS A 5 54.41 29.13 -24.74
N GLN A 6 54.50 29.57 -23.47
CA GLN A 6 55.32 28.91 -22.42
C GLN A 6 55.18 29.59 -21.03
N ILE A 7 55.52 28.77 -20.04
CA ILE A 7 55.46 28.91 -18.57
C ILE A 7 56.46 29.95 -18.03
N SER A 8 56.06 30.76 -17.03
CA SER A 8 56.91 31.12 -15.89
C SER A 8 56.09 31.84 -14.82
N SER A 9 56.10 31.27 -13.62
CA SER A 9 55.69 31.84 -12.34
C SER A 9 56.60 32.99 -11.92
N ASP A 10 56.03 34.00 -11.24
CA ASP A 10 56.73 34.76 -10.19
C ASP A 10 55.74 35.17 -9.09
N SER A 11 56.17 34.88 -7.87
CA SER A 11 55.52 35.14 -6.59
C SER A 11 55.89 36.51 -6.03
N ASP A 12 55.04 37.11 -5.19
CA ASP A 12 55.50 37.85 -4.01
C ASP A 12 54.35 38.23 -3.07
N SER A 13 54.42 37.80 -1.80
CA SER A 13 54.82 38.69 -0.69
C SER A 13 54.44 38.18 0.72
N GLU A 14 55.50 37.99 1.52
CA GLU A 14 55.67 38.48 2.90
C GLU A 14 55.32 37.62 4.16
N LYS A 15 56.39 37.01 4.68
CA LYS A 15 57.13 37.34 5.94
C LYS A 15 56.76 36.67 7.29
N LYS A 16 57.73 35.83 7.72
CA LYS A 16 58.51 35.80 9.01
C LYS A 16 57.79 35.29 10.28
N LYS A 17 58.36 34.46 11.18
CA LYS A 17 59.78 34.22 11.58
C LYS A 17 59.90 33.01 12.57
N LEU A 18 61.03 32.26 12.47
CA LEU A 18 61.89 31.60 13.51
C LEU A 18 61.27 30.52 14.44
N GLU A 19 61.92 29.39 14.83
CA GLU A 19 63.36 29.06 14.96
C GLU A 19 63.61 27.52 15.14
N GLN A 20 64.60 27.00 14.39
CA GLN A 20 65.65 25.99 14.69
C GLN A 20 65.41 24.66 15.46
N ALA A 21 65.74 23.52 14.82
CA ALA A 21 66.93 22.68 15.10
C ALA A 21 67.02 21.45 14.15
N GLU A 22 68.19 21.25 13.52
CA GLU A 22 68.62 20.07 12.74
C GLU A 22 69.41 19.05 13.64
N PRO A 23 70.16 18.06 13.12
CA PRO A 23 69.75 16.77 12.51
C PRO A 23 70.52 15.55 13.11
N MET A 24 70.28 14.31 12.64
CA MET A 24 71.28 13.29 12.25
C MET A 24 70.82 11.82 12.38
N ALA A 25 70.86 11.15 11.22
CA ALA A 25 71.47 9.85 10.87
C ALA A 25 71.57 8.66 11.86
N ASP A 26 71.09 7.53 11.33
CA ASP A 26 71.73 6.20 11.19
C ASP A 26 71.93 5.20 12.35
N GLN A 27 71.56 3.96 11.98
CA GLN A 27 72.08 2.63 12.37
C GLN A 27 71.88 2.11 13.81
N GLU A 28 71.07 1.06 13.96
CA GLU A 28 71.53 -0.34 14.15
C GLU A 28 70.34 -1.26 14.50
N SER A 29 70.21 -2.34 13.72
CA SER A 29 69.53 -3.61 14.08
C SER A 29 70.62 -4.55 14.61
N PRO A 30 70.35 -5.60 15.45
CA PRO A 30 69.69 -6.79 14.90
C PRO A 30 68.96 -7.77 15.87
N ASP A 31 68.23 -8.67 15.20
CA ASP A 31 67.94 -10.08 15.54
C ASP A 31 67.01 -10.44 16.72
N TYR A 32 65.87 -11.10 16.42
CA TYR A 32 65.85 -12.57 16.38
C TYR A 32 64.52 -13.15 15.83
N PHE A 33 64.69 -14.31 15.21
CA PHE A 33 63.74 -15.38 14.84
C PHE A 33 63.07 -15.39 13.45
N ARG A 34 63.78 -16.13 12.60
CA ARG A 34 63.45 -16.77 11.31
C ARG A 34 62.47 -17.95 11.42
N GLN A 35 62.01 -18.31 10.22
CA GLN A 35 61.64 -19.62 9.64
C GLN A 35 60.13 -19.82 9.45
N GLY A 36 59.58 -19.92 8.24
CA GLY A 36 60.16 -19.87 6.89
C GLY A 36 59.58 -20.96 5.97
N ILE A 37 59.24 -20.52 4.74
CA ILE A 37 59.24 -21.26 3.46
C ILE A 37 58.04 -22.24 3.32
N GLY A 38 57.19 -22.23 2.27
CA GLY A 38 57.32 -21.73 0.90
C GLY A 38 57.21 -22.93 -0.05
N ILE A 39 56.45 -22.82 -1.16
CA ILE A 39 56.73 -23.35 -2.51
C ILE A 39 55.46 -23.34 -3.39
N ALA A 40 55.68 -22.93 -4.64
CA ALA A 40 54.77 -22.85 -5.79
C ALA A 40 54.30 -24.22 -6.30
N LEU A 41 53.18 -24.25 -7.03
CA LEU A 41 52.94 -25.27 -8.05
C LEU A 41 52.21 -24.69 -9.28
N SER A 42 52.96 -24.60 -10.37
CA SER A 42 52.50 -24.88 -11.73
C SER A 42 52.45 -26.40 -11.95
N GLY A 43 51.46 -26.94 -12.67
CA GLY A 43 51.53 -28.31 -13.16
C GLY A 43 50.20 -28.93 -13.58
N GLN A 44 50.20 -29.50 -14.78
CA GLN A 44 49.11 -30.19 -15.50
C GLN A 44 48.57 -31.45 -14.81
N GLY A 45 47.31 -31.76 -15.14
CA GLY A 45 46.86 -33.07 -15.63
C GLY A 45 47.02 -34.31 -14.75
N GLY A 46 45.90 -34.79 -14.20
CA GLY A 46 45.73 -36.14 -13.69
C GLY A 46 44.28 -36.40 -13.35
N ASP A 47 43.67 -37.38 -14.03
CA ASP A 47 42.44 -38.07 -13.61
C ASP A 47 42.63 -38.59 -12.17
N ASP A 48 41.63 -38.37 -11.30
CA ASP A 48 41.26 -39.28 -10.23
C ASP A 48 39.89 -38.90 -9.64
N GLY A 49 39.14 -39.92 -9.21
CA GLY A 49 37.73 -39.90 -8.83
C GLY A 49 37.38 -38.93 -7.69
N GLY A 50 36.12 -38.49 -7.73
CA GLY A 50 35.63 -37.37 -6.95
C GLY A 50 35.33 -37.66 -5.49
N ASP A 51 35.34 -36.55 -4.73
CA ASP A 51 34.45 -36.25 -3.62
C ASP A 51 34.14 -34.74 -3.65
N LEU A 52 32.86 -34.36 -3.51
CA LEU A 52 32.37 -32.99 -3.42
C LEU A 52 31.77 -32.75 -2.02
N PRO A 53 31.78 -31.50 -1.50
CA PRO A 53 32.03 -31.21 -0.09
C PRO A 53 30.79 -31.28 0.84
N GLU A 54 31.07 -31.64 2.11
CA GLU A 54 30.18 -31.78 3.29
C GLU A 54 29.36 -30.53 3.70
N ASN A 55 29.37 -29.43 2.93
CA ASN A 55 28.90 -28.12 3.40
C ASN A 55 27.36 -27.92 3.39
N HIS A 56 26.57 -28.80 2.76
CA HIS A 56 25.11 -28.64 2.71
C HIS A 56 24.37 -29.14 3.96
N ALA A 57 24.95 -30.11 4.68
CA ALA A 57 24.36 -30.63 5.92
C ALA A 57 24.38 -29.57 7.04
N ALA A 58 25.46 -28.79 7.12
CA ALA A 58 25.63 -27.75 8.14
C ALA A 58 24.55 -26.63 8.09
N VAL A 59 23.95 -26.37 6.92
CA VAL A 59 22.90 -25.35 6.74
C VAL A 59 21.52 -25.87 7.15
N LEU A 60 21.22 -27.14 6.91
CA LEU A 60 19.96 -27.78 7.30
C LEU A 60 19.84 -27.97 8.82
N HIS A 61 20.97 -28.05 9.51
CA HIS A 61 21.06 -28.16 10.97
C HIS A 61 21.19 -26.81 11.70
N ASP A 62 21.00 -25.65 11.04
CA ASP A 62 21.00 -24.36 11.74
C ASP A 62 19.70 -24.21 12.58
N PRO A 63 19.78 -24.24 13.93
CA PRO A 63 18.61 -24.12 14.79
C PRO A 63 17.90 -22.77 14.67
N ARG A 64 18.48 -21.78 13.97
CA ARG A 64 17.94 -20.42 13.80
C ARG A 64 17.00 -20.24 12.61
N LEU A 65 16.95 -21.17 11.67
CA LEU A 65 16.02 -21.09 10.54
C LEU A 65 14.61 -21.48 11.00
N SER A 66 13.59 -20.74 10.56
CA SER A 66 12.20 -21.16 10.82
C SER A 66 11.94 -22.51 10.16
N VAL A 67 11.07 -23.31 10.78
CA VAL A 67 10.69 -24.64 10.31
C VAL A 67 10.25 -24.60 8.83
N GLN A 68 9.39 -23.63 8.47
CA GLN A 68 8.95 -23.43 7.09
C GLN A 68 10.09 -23.04 6.13
N THR A 69 11.10 -22.31 6.61
CA THR A 69 12.29 -21.98 5.81
C THR A 69 13.18 -23.19 5.58
N ARG A 70 13.38 -24.03 6.61
CA ARG A 70 14.10 -25.31 6.47
C ARG A 70 13.36 -26.25 5.51
N ARG A 71 12.03 -26.32 5.59
CA ARG A 71 11.15 -27.06 4.67
C ARG A 71 11.33 -26.60 3.22
N ASN A 72 11.27 -25.30 2.96
CA ASN A 72 11.42 -24.75 1.60
C ASN A 72 12.84 -24.96 1.04
N MET A 73 13.88 -24.87 1.88
CA MET A 73 15.26 -25.17 1.48
C MET A 73 15.47 -26.67 1.21
N ALA A 74 14.96 -27.54 2.07
CA ALA A 74 15.04 -29.00 1.89
C ALA A 74 14.29 -29.44 0.62
N LEU A 75 13.10 -28.90 0.35
CA LEU A 75 12.35 -29.16 -0.89
C LEU A 75 13.09 -28.66 -2.14
N SER A 76 13.75 -27.51 -2.05
CA SER A 76 14.59 -26.97 -3.13
C SER A 76 15.81 -27.85 -3.42
N ILE A 77 16.52 -28.29 -2.36
CA ILE A 77 17.67 -29.19 -2.47
C ILE A 77 17.23 -30.57 -3.00
N GLY A 78 16.11 -31.10 -2.51
CA GLY A 78 15.52 -32.36 -2.97
C GLY A 78 15.11 -32.33 -4.43
N ARG A 79 14.45 -31.26 -4.89
CA ARG A 79 14.14 -31.04 -6.32
C ARG A 79 15.40 -30.91 -7.17
N THR A 80 16.42 -30.24 -6.66
CA THR A 80 17.71 -30.07 -7.36
C THR A 80 18.46 -31.40 -7.49
N ARG A 81 18.54 -32.19 -6.40
CA ARG A 81 19.16 -33.52 -6.41
C ARG A 81 18.38 -34.52 -7.26
N GLY A 82 17.05 -34.50 -7.18
CA GLY A 82 16.17 -35.32 -8.03
C GLY A 82 16.34 -34.99 -9.52
N ASN A 83 16.39 -33.70 -9.87
CA ASN A 83 16.61 -33.26 -11.24
C ASN A 83 18.04 -33.56 -11.74
N GLN A 84 19.06 -33.46 -10.89
CA GLN A 84 20.43 -33.86 -11.22
C GLN A 84 20.56 -35.38 -11.41
N TYR A 85 19.87 -36.17 -10.60
CA TYR A 85 19.80 -37.62 -10.74
C TYR A 85 19.11 -38.02 -12.05
N LEU A 86 17.97 -37.42 -12.35
CA LEU A 86 17.26 -37.61 -13.63
C LEU A 86 18.09 -37.12 -14.83
N GLN A 87 18.78 -35.99 -14.73
CA GLN A 87 19.70 -35.53 -15.77
C GLN A 87 20.85 -36.52 -15.99
N ARG A 88 21.43 -37.11 -14.94
CA ARG A 88 22.47 -38.14 -15.09
C ARG A 88 21.94 -39.40 -15.75
N MET A 89 20.70 -39.81 -15.44
CA MET A 89 20.04 -40.94 -16.11
C MET A 89 19.72 -40.65 -17.60
N VAL A 90 19.47 -39.38 -17.96
CA VAL A 90 19.11 -38.99 -19.33
C VAL A 90 20.34 -38.65 -20.20
N THR A 91 21.45 -38.18 -19.61
CA THR A 91 22.60 -37.63 -20.37
C THR A 91 23.79 -38.58 -20.53
N GLN A 92 23.83 -39.74 -19.87
CA GLN A 92 24.90 -40.73 -20.06
C GLN A 92 24.42 -41.94 -20.89
N PRO A 93 24.76 -42.01 -22.19
CA PRO A 93 24.64 -43.26 -22.94
C PRO A 93 25.70 -44.25 -22.46
N SER A 94 25.28 -45.47 -22.14
CA SER A 94 26.11 -46.54 -21.60
C SER A 94 27.33 -46.84 -22.48
N GLN A 95 28.51 -46.41 -22.03
CA GLN A 95 29.80 -46.95 -22.46
C GLN A 95 30.64 -47.30 -21.23
N THR A 96 30.37 -48.48 -20.69
CA THR A 96 31.34 -49.45 -20.14
C THR A 96 30.53 -50.57 -19.52
N GLY A 97 30.71 -51.78 -20.05
CA GLY A 97 30.09 -52.99 -19.53
C GLY A 97 30.63 -53.31 -18.13
N VAL A 98 29.79 -54.00 -17.35
CA VAL A 98 30.06 -54.53 -16.00
C VAL A 98 30.04 -53.46 -14.90
N GLY A 99 28.84 -53.15 -14.39
CA GLY A 99 28.70 -52.34 -13.16
C GLY A 99 27.27 -52.02 -12.73
N ALA A 100 26.28 -52.07 -13.65
CA ALA A 100 24.92 -51.61 -13.36
C ALA A 100 23.94 -52.69 -12.86
N VAL A 101 24.39 -53.92 -12.58
CA VAL A 101 23.50 -55.03 -12.15
C VAL A 101 23.34 -55.10 -10.63
N SER A 102 24.13 -54.40 -9.81
CA SER A 102 24.05 -54.54 -8.34
C SER A 102 23.00 -53.67 -7.64
N LEU A 103 22.42 -52.64 -8.30
CA LEU A 103 21.45 -51.73 -7.66
C LEU A 103 19.98 -52.05 -7.97
N VAL A 104 19.70 -52.84 -9.02
CA VAL A 104 18.35 -53.35 -9.30
C VAL A 104 18.12 -54.74 -8.66
N GLN A 105 19.18 -55.35 -8.11
CA GLN A 105 19.17 -56.71 -7.56
C GLN A 105 19.26 -56.75 -6.02
N ARG A 106 18.75 -55.73 -5.32
CA ARG A 106 18.37 -55.80 -3.88
C ARG A 106 16.88 -56.10 -3.66
N GLY A 107 16.11 -56.33 -4.73
CA GLY A 107 14.67 -56.62 -4.64
C GLY A 107 14.28 -58.09 -4.71
N ILE A 108 15.23 -59.04 -4.67
CA ILE A 108 14.92 -60.47 -4.88
C ILE A 108 15.59 -61.33 -3.80
N PHE A 109 14.84 -61.52 -2.70
CA PHE A 109 14.91 -62.56 -1.67
C PHE A 109 16.26 -62.81 -0.95
N SER A 110 16.61 -61.94 0.00
CA SER A 110 17.05 -62.43 1.32
C SER A 110 15.86 -62.33 2.28
N ALA A 111 15.61 -63.38 3.06
CA ALA A 111 14.70 -63.30 4.19
C ALA A 111 15.38 -62.45 5.27
N ASP A 112 15.44 -61.14 5.06
CA ASP A 112 16.05 -60.20 6.00
C ASP A 112 15.28 -60.31 7.31
N LYS A 113 16.04 -60.63 8.36
CA LYS A 113 15.55 -60.79 9.73
C LYS A 113 14.86 -59.48 10.13
N GLN A 114 13.52 -59.48 10.20
CA GLN A 114 12.77 -58.35 10.72
C GLN A 114 13.27 -58.02 12.12
N MET A 115 13.77 -56.80 12.32
CA MET A 115 14.22 -56.35 13.62
C MET A 115 13.02 -56.24 14.58
N THR A 116 13.23 -56.67 15.81
CA THR A 116 12.28 -56.42 16.90
C THR A 116 12.35 -54.94 17.31
N VAL A 117 11.29 -54.44 17.96
CA VAL A 117 11.26 -53.05 18.45
C VAL A 117 12.44 -52.73 19.38
N ASP A 118 12.85 -53.69 20.21
CA ASP A 118 14.00 -53.49 21.11
C ASP A 118 15.32 -53.43 20.34
N GLU A 119 15.50 -54.27 19.31
CA GLU A 119 16.69 -54.22 18.44
C GLU A 119 16.82 -52.87 17.70
N ILE A 120 15.70 -52.23 17.31
CA ILE A 120 15.71 -50.88 16.69
C ILE A 120 16.10 -49.81 17.70
N ILE A 121 15.49 -49.84 18.89
CA ILE A 121 15.76 -48.85 19.93
C ILE A 121 17.22 -48.93 20.36
N ASP A 122 17.75 -50.15 20.52
CA ASP A 122 19.12 -50.40 20.91
C ASP A 122 20.13 -50.04 19.82
N SER A 123 19.77 -50.16 18.53
CA SER A 123 20.68 -49.80 17.43
C SER A 123 20.96 -48.31 17.35
N LYS A 124 20.05 -47.47 17.84
CA LYS A 124 20.09 -46.00 17.72
C LYS A 124 20.24 -45.51 16.27
N ASP A 125 19.83 -46.35 15.34
CA ASP A 125 19.92 -46.11 13.90
C ASP A 125 18.49 -46.02 13.37
N SER A 126 18.15 -44.83 12.91
CA SER A 126 16.84 -44.48 12.38
C SER A 126 16.52 -45.20 11.07
N ASP A 127 17.53 -45.62 10.30
CA ASP A 127 17.32 -46.40 9.08
C ASP A 127 16.68 -47.76 9.39
N ASN A 128 16.98 -48.34 10.56
CA ASN A 128 16.39 -49.62 11.00
C ASN A 128 14.89 -49.53 11.32
N VAL A 129 14.34 -48.32 11.48
CA VAL A 129 12.89 -48.11 11.59
C VAL A 129 12.18 -48.44 10.26
N ASN A 130 12.92 -48.40 9.13
CA ASN A 130 12.41 -48.80 7.82
C ASN A 130 12.33 -50.31 7.62
N ASP A 131 13.18 -51.07 8.31
CA ASP A 131 13.27 -52.53 8.18
C ASP A 131 12.30 -53.29 9.10
N THR A 132 11.49 -52.56 9.87
CA THR A 132 10.55 -53.14 10.84
C THR A 132 9.12 -53.11 10.35
N ASN A 133 8.41 -54.20 10.61
CA ASN A 133 6.99 -54.32 10.31
C ASN A 133 6.17 -53.38 11.21
N MET A 134 5.42 -52.44 10.62
CA MET A 134 4.60 -51.46 11.33
C MET A 134 3.71 -52.02 12.45
N PRO A 135 3.01 -53.17 12.30
CA PRO A 135 2.24 -53.79 13.38
C PRO A 135 3.05 -54.04 14.67
N ALA A 136 4.35 -54.35 14.58
CA ALA A 136 5.20 -54.53 15.76
C ALA A 136 5.43 -53.20 16.49
N ILE A 137 5.69 -52.13 15.73
CA ILE A 137 5.82 -50.76 16.26
C ILE A 137 4.50 -50.30 16.90
N LEU A 138 3.38 -50.53 16.23
CA LEU A 138 2.05 -50.14 16.70
C LEU A 138 1.59 -50.95 17.94
N ALA A 139 2.10 -52.17 18.12
CA ALA A 139 1.86 -52.98 19.32
C ALA A 139 2.79 -52.66 20.50
N ALA A 140 3.82 -51.83 20.30
CA ALA A 140 4.77 -51.47 21.35
C ALA A 140 4.13 -50.59 22.45
N SER A 141 4.79 -50.52 23.61
CA SER A 141 4.36 -49.61 24.68
C SER A 141 4.51 -48.13 24.26
N PRO A 142 3.74 -47.20 24.86
CA PRO A 142 3.86 -45.77 24.57
C PRO A 142 5.29 -45.22 24.70
N ASP A 143 6.06 -45.65 25.70
CA ASP A 143 7.47 -45.25 25.87
C ASP A 143 8.34 -45.70 24.70
N LYS A 144 8.19 -46.96 24.26
CA LYS A 144 8.93 -47.50 23.10
C LYS A 144 8.55 -46.76 21.82
N LYS A 145 7.27 -46.45 21.64
CA LYS A 145 6.80 -45.62 20.51
C LYS A 145 7.43 -44.23 20.53
N ALA A 146 7.47 -43.56 21.69
CA ALA A 146 8.12 -42.25 21.83
C ALA A 146 9.64 -42.30 21.54
N MET A 147 10.32 -43.38 21.93
CA MET A 147 11.72 -43.61 21.56
C MET A 147 11.90 -43.77 20.05
N ILE A 148 11.03 -44.55 19.39
CA ILE A 148 11.05 -44.72 17.93
C ILE A 148 10.80 -43.39 17.21
N ILE A 149 9.85 -42.59 17.67
CA ILE A 149 9.59 -41.25 17.12
C ILE A 149 10.84 -40.36 17.26
N SER A 150 11.50 -40.42 18.42
CA SER A 150 12.75 -39.67 18.65
C SER A 150 13.87 -40.14 17.72
N LEU A 151 13.94 -41.44 17.42
CA LEU A 151 14.87 -41.97 16.41
C LEU A 151 14.53 -41.44 15.01
N ILE A 152 13.26 -41.45 14.61
CA ILE A 152 12.83 -40.87 13.32
C ILE A 152 13.24 -39.38 13.24
N HIS A 153 13.04 -38.60 14.31
CA HIS A 153 13.44 -37.19 14.35
C HIS A 153 14.97 -36.98 14.37
N SER A 154 15.75 -38.00 14.71
CA SER A 154 17.22 -37.91 14.65
C SER A 154 17.75 -37.92 13.22
N ASN A 155 16.92 -38.29 12.24
CA ASN A 155 17.24 -38.12 10.83
C ASN A 155 17.41 -36.65 10.47
N SER A 156 18.39 -36.38 9.60
CA SER A 156 18.57 -35.04 9.01
C SER A 156 17.38 -34.59 8.15
N TRP A 157 16.51 -35.52 7.75
CA TRP A 157 15.29 -35.30 7.00
C TRP A 157 14.24 -36.35 7.35
N VAL A 158 13.01 -35.92 7.64
CA VAL A 158 11.82 -36.78 7.77
C VAL A 158 11.12 -36.75 6.41
N GLY A 159 11.12 -37.88 5.71
CA GLY A 159 10.49 -37.98 4.39
C GLY A 159 9.01 -38.38 4.46
N PRO A 160 8.26 -38.36 3.34
CA PRO A 160 6.83 -38.69 3.34
C PRO A 160 6.48 -40.07 3.91
N SER A 161 7.38 -41.05 3.76
CA SER A 161 7.21 -42.38 4.38
C SER A 161 7.31 -42.32 5.90
N ASP A 162 8.22 -41.50 6.43
CA ASP A 162 8.40 -41.33 7.86
C ASP A 162 7.26 -40.50 8.46
N GLU A 163 6.80 -39.45 7.76
CA GLU A 163 5.60 -38.68 8.12
C GLU A 163 4.39 -39.60 8.31
N TYR A 164 4.12 -40.48 7.32
CA TYR A 164 3.04 -41.47 7.41
C TYR A 164 3.21 -42.44 8.60
N LYS A 165 4.44 -42.88 8.88
CA LYS A 165 4.71 -43.75 10.03
C LYS A 165 4.45 -43.02 11.34
N LEU A 166 4.92 -41.79 11.47
CA LEU A 166 4.70 -40.94 12.63
C LEU A 166 3.20 -40.75 12.86
N GLU A 167 2.40 -40.47 11.82
CA GLU A 167 0.94 -40.38 11.91
C GLU A 167 0.32 -41.67 12.47
N LYS A 168 0.72 -42.84 11.97
CA LYS A 168 0.23 -44.13 12.47
C LYS A 168 0.65 -44.41 13.91
N ILE A 169 1.88 -44.06 14.27
CA ILE A 169 2.38 -44.22 15.64
C ILE A 169 1.56 -43.31 16.58
N TRP A 170 1.41 -42.03 16.25
CA TRP A 170 0.62 -41.08 17.05
C TRP A 170 -0.85 -41.49 17.18
N ASP A 171 -1.47 -41.95 16.10
CA ASP A 171 -2.85 -42.47 16.14
C ASP A 171 -2.98 -43.65 17.11
N SER A 172 -2.04 -44.60 17.05
CA SER A 172 -2.03 -45.76 17.95
C SER A 172 -1.75 -45.42 19.42
N MET A 173 -1.22 -44.24 19.71
CA MET A 173 -1.02 -43.72 21.07
C MET A 173 -2.27 -43.01 21.60
N GLY A 174 -3.15 -42.55 20.70
CA GLY A 174 -4.35 -41.79 21.02
C GLY A 174 -4.07 -40.46 21.72
N VAL A 175 -5.13 -39.75 22.08
CA VAL A 175 -5.03 -38.41 22.71
C VAL A 175 -4.20 -38.42 24.00
N LYS A 176 -4.37 -39.44 24.86
CA LYS A 176 -3.62 -39.56 26.13
C LYS A 176 -2.12 -39.74 25.89
N GLY A 177 -1.74 -40.50 24.87
CA GLY A 177 -0.34 -40.67 24.52
C GLY A 177 0.25 -39.40 23.90
N ILE A 178 -0.49 -38.72 23.02
CA ILE A 178 -0.07 -37.41 22.49
C ILE A 178 0.12 -36.40 23.64
N GLU A 179 -0.79 -36.36 24.61
CA GLU A 179 -0.69 -35.46 25.76
C GLU A 179 0.53 -35.76 26.64
N ALA A 180 0.82 -37.04 26.88
CA ALA A 180 1.99 -37.47 27.65
C ALA A 180 3.33 -37.11 26.99
N TYR A 181 3.39 -37.06 25.64
CA TYR A 181 4.59 -36.74 24.86
C TYR A 181 4.38 -35.52 23.96
N PHE A 182 3.64 -34.52 24.42
CA PHE A 182 3.16 -33.42 23.59
C PHE A 182 4.28 -32.63 22.89
N THR A 183 5.41 -32.39 23.56
CA THR A 183 6.56 -31.72 22.94
C THR A 183 7.11 -32.50 21.74
N LEU A 184 7.16 -33.83 21.85
CA LEU A 184 7.61 -34.68 20.75
C LEU A 184 6.59 -34.71 19.61
N PHE A 185 5.30 -34.68 19.93
CA PHE A 185 4.24 -34.54 18.93
C PHE A 185 4.32 -33.23 18.16
N GLN A 186 4.50 -32.08 18.84
CA GLN A 186 4.70 -30.79 18.18
C GLN A 186 5.91 -30.83 17.24
N GLN A 187 7.02 -31.43 17.68
CA GLN A 187 8.18 -31.63 16.82
C GLN A 187 7.80 -32.45 15.57
N SER A 188 7.03 -33.53 15.70
CA SER A 188 6.59 -34.30 14.52
C SER A 188 5.81 -33.44 13.53
N VAL A 189 4.90 -32.58 14.01
CA VAL A 189 4.14 -31.65 13.16
C VAL A 189 5.08 -30.64 12.48
N ASP A 190 6.05 -30.09 13.23
CA ASP A 190 7.09 -29.22 12.66
C ASP A 190 7.93 -29.95 11.58
N TYR A 191 8.12 -31.26 11.71
CA TYR A 191 8.81 -32.09 10.74
C TYR A 191 7.95 -32.53 9.55
N GLY A 192 6.68 -32.10 9.47
CA GLY A 192 5.82 -32.31 8.31
C GLY A 192 4.66 -33.28 8.53
N VAL A 193 4.51 -33.86 9.72
CA VAL A 193 3.34 -34.71 10.03
C VAL A 193 2.06 -33.90 9.88
N GLU A 194 1.15 -34.38 9.05
CA GLU A 194 -0.16 -33.77 8.88
C GLU A 194 -1.04 -34.20 10.06
N TYR A 195 -1.20 -33.33 11.06
CA TYR A 195 -2.03 -33.67 12.24
C TYR A 195 -3.49 -33.97 11.85
N GLU A 196 -3.97 -33.41 10.74
CA GLU A 196 -5.26 -33.73 10.14
C GLU A 196 -5.34 -35.18 9.66
N GLY A 197 -4.22 -35.84 9.37
CA GLY A 197 -4.12 -37.24 8.99
C GLY A 197 -4.37 -38.21 10.14
N ILE A 198 -4.29 -37.76 11.40
CA ILE A 198 -4.37 -38.59 12.61
C ILE A 198 -5.84 -38.74 13.07
N PRO A 199 -6.48 -39.92 12.92
CA PRO A 199 -7.89 -40.14 13.24
C PRO A 199 -8.32 -39.65 14.64
N CYS A 200 -7.55 -39.94 15.69
CA CYS A 200 -7.92 -39.50 17.04
C CYS A 200 -7.96 -37.96 17.23
N LEU A 201 -7.26 -37.19 16.38
CA LEU A 201 -7.31 -35.72 16.39
C LEU A 201 -8.48 -35.19 15.56
N LYS A 202 -8.93 -35.91 14.52
CA LYS A 202 -10.18 -35.58 13.80
C LYS A 202 -11.38 -35.63 14.74
N ASP A 203 -11.44 -36.65 15.59
CA ASP A 203 -12.49 -36.77 16.61
C ASP A 203 -12.45 -35.62 17.62
N LEU A 204 -11.26 -35.06 17.91
CA LEU A 204 -11.12 -33.87 18.74
C LEU A 204 -11.62 -32.62 18.02
N LYS A 205 -11.31 -32.42 16.73
CA LYS A 205 -11.82 -31.29 15.94
C LYS A 205 -13.36 -31.24 15.96
N GLU A 206 -14.01 -32.38 15.78
CA GLU A 206 -15.48 -32.46 15.85
C GLU A 206 -16.01 -32.18 17.26
N LYS A 207 -15.34 -32.67 18.31
CA LYS A 207 -15.69 -32.33 19.69
C LYS A 207 -15.49 -30.84 19.99
N PHE A 208 -14.45 -30.22 19.44
CA PHE A 208 -14.19 -28.79 19.60
C PHE A 208 -15.35 -27.97 19.03
N LYS A 209 -15.78 -28.30 17.81
CA LYS A 209 -16.97 -27.70 17.19
C LYS A 209 -18.21 -27.86 18.09
N GLN A 210 -18.50 -29.08 18.53
CA GLN A 210 -19.68 -29.38 19.35
C GLN A 210 -19.66 -28.65 20.71
N ASP A 211 -18.51 -28.62 21.39
CA ASP A 211 -18.37 -27.95 22.68
C ASP A 211 -18.47 -26.42 22.53
N THR A 212 -17.90 -25.86 21.45
CA THR A 212 -17.98 -24.42 21.15
C THR A 212 -19.42 -24.00 20.86
N GLN A 213 -20.12 -24.70 19.95
CA GLN A 213 -21.52 -24.41 19.62
C GLN A 213 -22.45 -24.67 20.81
N GLY A 214 -22.21 -25.75 21.55
CA GLY A 214 -22.99 -26.08 22.75
C GLY A 214 -22.88 -25.00 23.83
N LEU A 215 -21.69 -24.44 24.03
CA LEU A 215 -21.49 -23.32 24.96
C LEU A 215 -22.16 -22.04 24.47
N ALA A 216 -22.01 -21.70 23.19
CA ALA A 216 -22.68 -20.54 22.58
C ALA A 216 -24.20 -20.58 22.77
N LEU A 217 -24.83 -21.72 22.46
CA LEU A 217 -26.27 -21.92 22.64
C LEU A 217 -26.69 -21.85 24.12
N LYS A 218 -25.87 -22.40 25.02
CA LYS A 218 -26.11 -22.29 26.47
C LYS A 218 -26.11 -20.83 26.92
N TYR A 219 -25.16 -20.00 26.45
CA TYR A 219 -25.13 -18.57 26.75
C TYR A 219 -26.33 -17.83 26.17
N LEU A 220 -26.67 -18.06 24.90
CA LEU A 220 -27.83 -17.43 24.27
C LEU A 220 -29.15 -17.73 25.02
N ASN A 221 -29.37 -18.99 25.42
CA ASN A 221 -30.56 -19.37 26.18
C ASN A 221 -30.58 -18.72 27.57
N SER A 222 -29.45 -18.73 28.27
CA SER A 222 -29.32 -18.09 29.60
C SER A 222 -29.57 -16.59 29.51
N ASN A 223 -29.00 -15.93 28.50
CA ASN A 223 -29.19 -14.50 28.24
C ASN A 223 -30.66 -14.19 27.94
N GLN A 224 -31.34 -15.04 27.17
CA GLN A 224 -32.76 -14.87 26.87
C GLN A 224 -33.63 -14.90 28.14
N GLU A 225 -33.36 -15.82 29.05
CA GLU A 225 -34.07 -15.93 30.34
C GLU A 225 -33.81 -14.70 31.21
N LEU A 226 -32.56 -14.24 31.28
CA LEU A 226 -32.17 -13.04 32.04
C LEU A 226 -32.85 -11.78 31.48
N VAL A 227 -32.89 -11.62 30.16
CA VAL A 227 -33.54 -10.47 29.51
C VAL A 227 -35.04 -10.45 29.78
N LYS A 228 -35.73 -11.59 29.65
CA LYS A 228 -37.17 -11.69 29.97
C LYS A 228 -37.44 -11.31 31.41
N LYS A 229 -36.65 -11.86 32.33
CA LYS A 229 -36.77 -11.56 33.76
C LYS A 229 -36.54 -10.08 34.07
N GLU A 230 -35.55 -9.44 33.45
CA GLU A 230 -35.28 -8.01 33.64
C GLU A 230 -36.41 -7.15 33.05
N MET A 231 -36.93 -7.48 31.87
CA MET A 231 -38.09 -6.78 31.28
C MET A 231 -39.33 -6.84 32.19
N ASP A 232 -39.66 -8.02 32.72
CA ASP A 232 -40.77 -8.20 33.66
C ASP A 232 -40.58 -7.35 34.93
N GLN A 233 -39.36 -7.36 35.49
CA GLN A 233 -39.02 -6.58 36.68
C GLN A 233 -39.16 -5.07 36.45
N LEU A 234 -38.82 -4.59 35.25
CA LEU A 234 -38.91 -3.18 34.89
C LEU A 234 -40.29 -2.79 34.37
N GLY A 235 -41.26 -3.70 34.30
CA GLY A 235 -42.59 -3.42 33.76
C GLY A 235 -42.55 -3.06 32.28
N ILE A 236 -41.63 -3.66 31.54
CA ILE A 236 -41.46 -3.50 30.11
C ILE A 236 -42.12 -4.71 29.46
N ASP A 237 -43.07 -4.48 28.56
CA ASP A 237 -43.72 -5.55 27.83
C ASP A 237 -42.70 -6.29 26.93
N ALA A 238 -42.55 -7.60 27.13
CA ALA A 238 -41.49 -8.38 26.51
C ALA A 238 -41.58 -8.46 24.98
N GLU A 239 -42.77 -8.29 24.40
CA GLU A 239 -42.96 -8.29 22.95
C GLU A 239 -42.69 -6.93 22.31
N SER A 240 -43.21 -5.86 22.92
CA SER A 240 -43.14 -4.51 22.36
C SER A 240 -41.92 -3.71 22.83
N GLY A 241 -41.26 -4.12 23.91
CA GLY A 241 -40.21 -3.35 24.58
C GLY A 241 -40.70 -2.01 25.15
N LYS A 242 -42.03 -1.82 25.24
CA LYS A 242 -42.61 -0.56 25.71
C LYS A 242 -42.86 -0.59 27.21
N PRO A 243 -42.69 0.54 27.89
CA PRO A 243 -43.17 0.74 29.27
C PRO A 243 -44.66 0.40 29.42
N ASN A 244 -45.02 -0.30 30.50
CA ASN A 244 -46.40 -0.36 30.98
C ASN A 244 -46.81 0.99 31.59
N GLN A 245 -48.07 1.41 31.38
CA GLN A 245 -48.52 2.80 31.63
C GLN A 245 -48.47 3.28 33.09
N SER A 246 -48.26 2.40 34.07
CA SER A 246 -48.09 2.78 35.48
C SER A 246 -46.89 2.07 36.10
N LEU A 247 -45.89 2.84 36.53
CA LEU A 247 -44.76 2.33 37.32
C LEU A 247 -45.18 2.12 38.78
N GLY A 248 -44.91 0.94 39.33
CA GLY A 248 -45.01 0.71 40.77
C GLY A 248 -43.81 1.31 41.52
N ALA A 249 -43.97 1.60 42.82
CA ALA A 249 -42.91 2.18 43.64
C ALA A 249 -41.61 1.34 43.66
N ASP A 250 -41.72 0.01 43.64
CA ASP A 250 -40.56 -0.89 43.56
C ASP A 250 -39.83 -0.78 42.22
N GLN A 251 -40.55 -0.53 41.12
CA GLN A 251 -39.97 -0.36 39.79
C GLN A 251 -39.24 0.98 39.68
N GLU A 252 -39.83 2.06 40.20
CA GLU A 252 -39.15 3.36 40.26
C GLU A 252 -37.85 3.29 41.04
N LYS A 253 -37.85 2.60 42.20
CA LYS A 253 -36.65 2.37 42.99
C LYS A 253 -35.60 1.58 42.19
N ARG A 254 -35.99 0.49 41.54
CA ARG A 254 -35.09 -0.33 40.71
C ARG A 254 -34.51 0.45 39.53
N LEU A 255 -35.30 1.27 38.85
CA LEU A 255 -34.84 2.12 37.74
C LEU A 255 -33.81 3.16 38.20
N LYS A 256 -33.99 3.71 39.40
CA LYS A 256 -32.99 4.59 40.02
C LYS A 256 -31.68 3.85 40.31
N GLU A 257 -31.76 2.65 40.87
CA GLU A 257 -30.56 1.81 41.10
C GLU A 257 -29.83 1.48 39.79
N ILE A 258 -30.58 1.25 38.70
CA ILE A 258 -30.02 1.01 37.36
C ILE A 258 -29.34 2.27 36.81
N GLN A 259 -29.94 3.44 36.98
CA GLN A 259 -29.35 4.71 36.55
C GLN A 259 -28.04 5.00 37.28
N GLU A 260 -27.98 4.75 38.60
CA GLU A 260 -26.75 4.87 39.39
C GLU A 260 -25.70 3.84 38.96
N ALA A 261 -26.12 2.59 38.74
CA ALA A 261 -25.25 1.51 38.25
C ALA A 261 -24.67 1.80 36.85
N ALA A 262 -25.41 2.48 35.97
CA ALA A 262 -24.92 2.87 34.65
C ALA A 262 -23.77 3.87 34.72
N GLY A 263 -23.79 4.79 35.68
CA GLY A 263 -22.66 5.70 35.92
C GLY A 263 -21.40 4.94 36.30
N ILE A 264 -21.52 4.04 37.28
CA ILE A 264 -20.39 3.21 37.76
C ILE A 264 -19.85 2.30 36.65
N LEU A 265 -20.75 1.69 35.86
CA LEU A 265 -20.36 0.84 34.74
C LEU A 265 -19.63 1.65 33.66
N GLY A 266 -20.12 2.84 33.33
CA GLY A 266 -19.48 3.75 32.37
C GLY A 266 -18.07 4.13 32.80
N ASP A 267 -17.90 4.51 34.07
CA ASP A 267 -16.60 4.84 34.65
C ASP A 267 -15.64 3.65 34.61
N ALA A 268 -16.11 2.45 34.96
CA ALA A 268 -15.30 1.22 34.94
C ALA A 268 -14.85 0.85 33.52
N MET A 269 -15.72 1.00 32.51
CA MET A 269 -15.37 0.76 31.11
C MET A 269 -14.36 1.78 30.58
N GLN A 270 -14.51 3.06 30.95
CA GLN A 270 -13.53 4.08 30.61
C GLN A 270 -12.18 3.83 31.29
N ALA A 271 -12.19 3.45 32.57
CA ALA A 271 -10.98 3.07 33.30
C ALA A 271 -10.29 1.86 32.67
N LYS A 272 -11.04 0.81 32.32
CA LYS A 272 -10.52 -0.36 31.59
C LYS A 272 -9.86 0.06 30.28
N HIS A 273 -10.50 0.93 29.50
CA HIS A 273 -9.92 1.44 28.26
C HIS A 273 -8.60 2.20 28.49
N HIS A 274 -8.50 2.98 29.57
CA HIS A 274 -7.23 3.62 29.95
C HIS A 274 -6.16 2.62 30.38
N LEU A 275 -6.53 1.54 31.09
CA LEU A 275 -5.60 0.47 31.47
C LEU A 275 -5.01 -0.24 30.25
N ASP A 276 -5.82 -0.48 29.21
CA ASP A 276 -5.38 -1.04 27.92
C ASP A 276 -4.34 -0.14 27.19
N GLN A 277 -4.23 1.14 27.58
CA GLN A 277 -3.24 2.08 27.03
C GLN A 277 -1.99 2.24 27.89
N LEU A 278 -1.89 1.56 29.04
CA LEU A 278 -0.71 1.66 29.92
C LEU A 278 0.45 0.82 29.41
N GLN A 279 1.65 1.39 29.44
CA GLN A 279 2.89 0.69 29.11
C GLN A 279 3.35 -0.14 30.31
N VAL A 280 3.46 -1.45 30.12
CA VAL A 280 3.70 -2.44 31.21
C VAL A 280 5.02 -3.18 31.10
N GLY A 281 5.77 -2.95 30.03
CA GLY A 281 7.08 -3.56 29.89
C GLY A 281 7.73 -3.25 28.56
N TYR A 282 8.72 -4.07 28.26
CA TYR A 282 9.32 -4.10 26.95
C TYR A 282 9.45 -5.54 26.47
N THR A 283 9.31 -5.77 25.17
CA THR A 283 9.71 -7.04 24.56
C THR A 283 11.09 -6.87 23.92
N THR A 284 11.99 -7.80 24.19
CA THR A 284 13.27 -7.87 23.48
C THR A 284 13.29 -9.03 22.51
N LYS A 285 13.38 -8.71 21.22
CA LYS A 285 13.76 -9.70 20.22
C LYS A 285 15.28 -9.70 20.13
N ASN A 286 15.90 -10.67 20.82
CA ASN A 286 17.27 -11.03 20.53
C ASN A 286 17.32 -11.53 19.08
N LYS A 287 17.91 -10.73 18.18
CA LYS A 287 18.37 -11.28 16.91
C LYS A 287 19.49 -12.25 17.27
N SER A 288 19.20 -13.54 17.23
CA SER A 288 20.19 -14.60 17.29
C SER A 288 21.20 -14.38 16.16
N SER A 289 22.29 -13.67 16.42
CA SER A 289 23.42 -13.63 15.49
C SER A 289 24.02 -15.05 15.36
N PRO A 290 24.45 -15.43 14.16
CA PRO A 290 25.48 -16.41 13.89
C PRO A 290 26.50 -16.64 15.01
N PRO A 291 26.79 -17.79 15.65
CA PRO A 291 27.85 -17.94 16.61
C PRO A 291 29.13 -18.34 15.86
N LEU A 292 29.43 -17.71 14.72
CA LEU A 292 30.60 -18.06 13.92
C LEU A 292 31.14 -16.82 13.22
N ALA A 293 31.75 -15.94 14.01
CA ALA A 293 32.96 -15.24 13.63
C ALA A 293 33.61 -14.70 14.89
N THR A 294 34.80 -15.19 15.19
CA THR A 294 35.81 -14.64 16.09
C THR A 294 36.20 -13.21 15.69
N ILE A 295 35.28 -12.25 15.84
CA ILE A 295 35.59 -10.82 15.79
C ILE A 295 35.61 -10.30 17.21
N ARG A 296 36.80 -9.85 17.59
CA ARG A 296 37.28 -9.53 18.93
C ARG A 296 36.58 -8.37 19.65
N ASN A 297 35.45 -7.84 19.18
CA ASN A 297 34.72 -6.74 19.81
C ASN A 297 33.22 -7.05 19.84
N GLY A 298 32.80 -7.86 20.82
CA GLY A 298 31.43 -8.31 21.00
C GLY A 298 30.51 -7.25 21.61
N TYR A 299 29.48 -6.84 20.88
CA TYR A 299 28.25 -6.25 21.42
C TYR A 299 27.07 -6.65 20.53
N GLY A 300 26.35 -7.71 20.91
CA GLY A 300 25.04 -8.02 20.31
C GLY A 300 24.04 -6.93 20.69
N ARG A 301 23.46 -6.21 19.73
CA ARG A 301 22.43 -5.21 20.01
C ARG A 301 21.09 -5.89 20.25
N THR A 302 20.59 -5.79 21.46
CA THR A 302 19.22 -6.18 21.83
C THR A 302 18.28 -5.03 21.45
N PHE A 303 17.26 -5.27 20.65
CA PHE A 303 16.19 -4.28 20.39
C PHE A 303 15.13 -4.40 21.47
N VAL A 304 14.69 -3.27 22.00
CA VAL A 304 13.72 -3.16 23.10
C VAL A 304 12.51 -2.41 22.55
N TRP A 305 11.34 -3.04 22.49
CA TRP A 305 10.07 -2.40 22.08
C TRP A 305 9.18 -2.18 23.28
N GLU A 306 8.46 -1.06 23.34
CA GLU A 306 7.46 -0.80 24.37
C GLU A 306 6.30 -1.79 24.25
N GLN A 307 5.92 -2.42 25.37
CA GLN A 307 4.77 -3.31 25.44
C GLN A 307 3.66 -2.60 26.21
N TYR A 308 2.53 -2.37 25.55
CA TYR A 308 1.29 -1.91 26.20
C TYR A 308 0.55 -3.09 26.82
N PHE A 309 -0.29 -2.80 27.80
CA PHE A 309 -1.07 -3.81 28.49
C PHE A 309 -2.00 -4.55 27.54
N HIS A 310 -2.04 -5.86 27.71
CA HIS A 310 -3.07 -6.74 27.17
C HIS A 310 -3.31 -7.87 28.18
N GLU A 311 -4.45 -8.52 28.11
CA GLU A 311 -4.87 -9.50 29.13
C GLU A 311 -3.93 -10.71 29.24
N GLY A 312 -3.30 -11.13 28.13
CA GLY A 312 -2.31 -12.22 28.16
C GLY A 312 -1.01 -11.81 28.87
N PRO A 313 -0.30 -12.73 29.55
CA PRO A 313 0.98 -12.41 30.16
C PRO A 313 1.96 -11.96 29.06
N PRO A 314 2.60 -10.79 29.18
CA PRO A 314 3.59 -10.35 28.21
C PRO A 314 4.77 -11.33 28.22
N GLU A 315 5.36 -11.58 27.05
CA GLU A 315 6.68 -12.18 26.95
C GLU A 315 7.72 -11.20 27.50
N MET A 316 7.78 -11.04 28.83
CA MET A 316 8.73 -10.16 29.48
C MET A 316 10.10 -10.81 29.47
N THR A 317 10.97 -10.35 28.57
CA THR A 317 12.40 -10.51 28.75
C THR A 317 12.87 -9.46 29.74
N SER A 318 13.20 -9.86 30.96
CA SER A 318 13.75 -8.95 31.96
C SER A 318 15.00 -8.26 31.40
N VAL A 319 14.99 -6.94 31.30
CA VAL A 319 16.25 -6.16 31.29
C VAL A 319 16.28 -5.29 32.54
N PRO A 320 16.60 -5.87 33.72
CA PRO A 320 16.87 -5.06 34.90
C PRO A 320 18.25 -4.43 34.73
N GLY A 321 18.32 -3.10 34.69
CA GLY A 321 19.53 -2.39 35.13
C GLY A 321 20.30 -1.51 34.15
N GLN A 322 19.79 -1.11 32.99
CA GLN A 322 20.46 -0.08 32.18
C GLN A 322 19.53 1.09 31.87
N GLY A 323 19.69 2.12 32.69
CA GLY A 323 18.80 3.27 32.80
C GLY A 323 18.69 4.11 31.54
N ARG A 324 17.43 4.41 31.18
CA ARG A 324 16.86 5.73 30.87
C ARG A 324 15.43 5.47 30.40
N GLY A 325 14.47 5.43 31.33
CA GLY A 325 13.03 5.29 31.01
C GLY A 325 12.22 4.39 31.95
N SER A 326 12.84 3.61 32.84
CA SER A 326 12.16 2.66 33.74
C SER A 326 11.17 3.31 34.72
N ASP A 327 11.31 4.61 34.98
CA ASP A 327 10.57 5.29 36.06
C ASP A 327 9.08 5.54 35.71
N LYS A 328 8.62 5.09 34.53
CA LYS A 328 7.23 5.24 34.07
C LYS A 328 6.51 3.92 33.75
N LEU A 329 7.17 2.77 33.81
CA LEU A 329 6.50 1.50 33.56
C LEU A 329 5.66 1.11 34.75
N GLN A 330 4.39 0.80 34.50
CA GLN A 330 3.52 0.22 35.53
C GLN A 330 3.81 -1.30 35.60
N PRO A 331 3.92 -1.89 36.80
CA PRO A 331 4.09 -3.34 36.92
C PRO A 331 2.91 -4.06 36.25
N TYR A 332 3.19 -4.97 35.32
CA TYR A 332 2.14 -5.74 34.61
C TYR A 332 1.13 -6.37 35.59
N SER A 333 1.61 -6.96 36.69
CA SER A 333 0.74 -7.59 37.69
C SER A 333 -0.21 -6.59 38.36
N GLU A 334 0.20 -5.34 38.53
CA GLU A 334 -0.61 -4.27 39.12
C GLU A 334 -1.65 -3.77 38.11
N VAL A 335 -1.24 -3.52 36.86
CA VAL A 335 -2.18 -3.16 35.78
C VAL A 335 -3.19 -4.29 35.53
N LYS A 336 -2.73 -5.55 35.53
CA LYS A 336 -3.59 -6.74 35.42
C LYS A 336 -4.56 -6.85 36.59
N ALA A 337 -4.12 -6.59 37.82
CA ALA A 337 -4.99 -6.62 38.99
C ALA A 337 -6.10 -5.57 38.89
N HIS A 338 -5.78 -4.33 38.50
CA HIS A 338 -6.79 -3.30 38.25
C HIS A 338 -7.68 -3.61 37.06
N TYR A 339 -7.12 -4.20 36.01
CA TYR A 339 -7.90 -4.64 34.86
C TYR A 339 -8.91 -5.72 35.23
N ASP A 340 -8.48 -6.72 36.02
CA ASP A 340 -9.32 -7.78 36.54
C ASP A 340 -10.37 -7.23 37.51
N GLU A 341 -10.02 -6.23 38.32
CA GLU A 341 -10.96 -5.51 39.17
C GLU A 341 -12.03 -4.78 38.34
N MET A 342 -11.64 -4.03 37.30
CA MET A 342 -12.57 -3.37 36.40
C MET A 342 -13.45 -4.37 35.65
N ASN A 343 -12.89 -5.49 35.18
CA ASN A 343 -13.65 -6.58 34.59
C ASN A 343 -14.64 -7.18 35.58
N GLY A 344 -14.25 -7.37 36.85
CA GLY A 344 -15.13 -7.85 37.91
C GLY A 344 -16.27 -6.87 38.21
N ILE A 345 -16.02 -5.56 38.16
CA ILE A 345 -17.06 -4.53 38.27
C ILE A 345 -18.00 -4.59 37.07
N ILE A 346 -17.46 -4.60 35.85
CA ILE A 346 -18.23 -4.67 34.60
C ILE A 346 -19.10 -5.93 34.61
N GLU A 347 -18.53 -7.09 34.93
CA GLU A 347 -19.24 -8.36 35.01
C GLU A 347 -20.29 -8.37 36.12
N GLY A 348 -19.95 -7.86 37.31
CA GLY A 348 -20.86 -7.79 38.45
C GLY A 348 -22.10 -6.93 38.17
N TYR A 349 -21.90 -5.73 37.61
CA TYR A 349 -23.00 -4.84 37.25
C TYR A 349 -23.80 -5.34 36.04
N SER A 350 -23.14 -5.87 35.03
CA SER A 350 -23.80 -6.44 33.85
C SER A 350 -24.64 -7.68 34.21
N THR A 351 -24.14 -8.52 35.12
CA THR A 351 -24.90 -9.69 35.63
C THR A 351 -26.08 -9.27 36.49
N LYS A 352 -25.91 -8.25 37.34
CA LYS A 352 -26.97 -7.75 38.23
C LYS A 352 -28.06 -6.97 37.48
N TYR A 353 -27.68 -6.29 36.39
CA TYR A 353 -28.54 -5.45 35.56
C TYR A 353 -28.28 -5.75 34.06
N PRO A 354 -28.82 -6.86 33.51
CA PRO A 354 -28.52 -7.33 32.15
C PRO A 354 -28.74 -6.31 31.03
N GLY A 355 -29.64 -5.34 31.23
CA GLY A 355 -29.90 -4.29 30.24
C GLY A 355 -28.83 -3.20 30.15
N LEU A 356 -27.92 -3.10 31.12
CA LEU A 356 -26.84 -2.10 31.07
C LEU A 356 -25.77 -2.43 30.05
N TYR A 357 -25.41 -3.71 29.91
CA TYR A 357 -24.37 -4.15 28.98
C TYR A 357 -24.66 -3.83 27.50
N PRO A 358 -25.84 -4.13 26.92
CA PRO A 358 -26.14 -3.75 25.53
C PRO A 358 -26.20 -2.23 25.34
N LEU A 359 -26.64 -1.46 26.34
CA LEU A 359 -26.58 0.00 26.30
C LEU A 359 -25.14 0.52 26.33
N ALA A 360 -24.26 -0.16 27.05
CA ALA A 360 -22.84 0.15 27.09
C ALA A 360 -22.14 -0.10 25.75
N GLN A 361 -22.37 -1.26 25.13
CA GLN A 361 -21.90 -1.54 23.76
C GLN A 361 -22.44 -0.52 22.75
N ALA A 362 -23.68 -0.06 22.94
CA ALA A 362 -24.28 0.98 22.10
C ALA A 362 -23.75 2.41 22.39
N GLY A 363 -22.89 2.60 23.40
CA GLY A 363 -22.40 3.93 23.81
C GLY A 363 -23.47 4.82 24.46
N ARG A 364 -24.54 4.24 25.01
CA ARG A 364 -25.73 4.96 25.53
C ARG A 364 -25.86 4.99 27.05
N LEU A 365 -24.84 4.55 27.80
CA LEU A 365 -24.86 4.65 29.27
C LEU A 365 -24.99 6.11 29.73
N GLU A 366 -24.35 7.06 29.04
CA GLU A 366 -24.44 8.47 29.40
C GLU A 366 -25.85 9.04 29.19
N GLU A 367 -26.58 8.59 28.17
CA GLU A 367 -28.00 8.94 27.98
C GLU A 367 -28.87 8.41 29.13
N LEU A 368 -28.59 7.18 29.60
CA LEU A 368 -29.30 6.59 30.72
C LEU A 368 -29.04 7.36 32.02
N VAL A 369 -27.77 7.74 32.26
CA VAL A 369 -27.37 8.54 33.42
C VAL A 369 -28.05 9.91 33.40
N LYS A 370 -28.15 10.56 32.23
CA LYS A 370 -28.76 11.89 32.06
C LYS A 370 -30.29 11.89 31.97
N ALA A 371 -30.94 10.73 32.03
CA ALA A 371 -32.40 10.67 31.90
C ALA A 371 -33.10 11.31 33.12
N ASP A 372 -33.91 12.33 32.86
CA ASP A 372 -34.54 13.16 33.92
C ASP A 372 -35.76 12.52 34.60
N SER A 373 -36.20 11.33 34.16
CA SER A 373 -37.38 10.66 34.71
C SER A 373 -37.28 9.14 34.70
N PRO A 374 -37.94 8.43 35.64
CA PRO A 374 -38.00 6.97 35.64
C PRO A 374 -38.54 6.39 34.33
N GLN A 375 -39.52 7.05 33.70
CA GLN A 375 -40.09 6.63 32.42
C GLN A 375 -39.07 6.73 31.27
N ALA A 376 -38.20 7.75 31.29
CA ALA A 376 -37.13 7.87 30.31
C ALA A 376 -36.07 6.76 30.50
N VAL A 377 -35.67 6.47 31.75
CA VAL A 377 -34.78 5.34 32.07
C VAL A 377 -35.41 4.01 31.61
N GLN A 378 -36.68 3.79 31.94
CA GLN A 378 -37.43 2.59 31.56
C GLN A 378 -37.54 2.43 30.04
N SER A 379 -37.76 3.53 29.31
CA SER A 379 -37.83 3.51 27.85
C SER A 379 -36.48 3.17 27.22
N LEU A 380 -35.38 3.74 27.72
CA LEU A 380 -34.02 3.43 27.24
C LEU A 380 -33.66 1.97 27.53
N MET A 381 -33.97 1.48 28.73
CA MET A 381 -33.80 0.07 29.09
C MET A 381 -34.64 -0.86 28.22
N GLY A 382 -35.89 -0.48 27.93
CA GLY A 382 -36.79 -1.27 27.09
C GLY A 382 -36.32 -1.39 25.66
N GLU A 383 -35.75 -0.32 25.10
CA GLU A 383 -35.11 -0.34 23.79
C GLU A 383 -33.90 -1.28 23.78
N GLY A 384 -32.94 -1.11 24.71
CA GLY A 384 -31.74 -1.92 24.78
C GLY A 384 -32.01 -3.41 25.03
N LEU A 385 -32.91 -3.73 25.95
CA LEU A 385 -33.31 -5.12 26.25
C LEU A 385 -34.05 -5.75 25.07
N ARG A 386 -34.90 -5.00 24.36
CA ARG A 386 -35.60 -5.50 23.18
C ARG A 386 -34.65 -5.82 22.05
N ASP A 387 -33.71 -4.93 21.75
CA ASP A 387 -32.70 -5.15 20.72
C ASP A 387 -31.84 -6.37 21.06
N LEU A 388 -31.43 -6.50 22.33
CA LEU A 388 -30.73 -7.67 22.83
C LEU A 388 -31.55 -8.96 22.65
N ALA A 389 -32.83 -8.96 23.03
CA ALA A 389 -33.72 -10.11 22.85
C ALA A 389 -33.87 -10.52 21.37
N VAL A 390 -33.96 -9.54 20.47
CA VAL A 390 -34.02 -9.76 19.02
C VAL A 390 -32.71 -10.38 18.51
N ASN A 391 -31.57 -9.85 18.94
CA ASN A 391 -30.25 -10.36 18.53
C ASN A 391 -30.02 -11.79 19.04
N ILE A 392 -30.34 -12.07 20.32
CA ILE A 392 -30.28 -13.44 20.88
C ILE A 392 -31.12 -14.40 20.04
N LYS A 393 -32.37 -14.04 19.75
CA LYS A 393 -33.28 -14.89 18.97
C LYS A 393 -32.76 -15.16 17.55
N LYS A 394 -32.04 -14.21 16.95
CA LYS A 394 -31.41 -14.36 15.62
C LYS A 394 -30.12 -15.19 15.68
N SER A 395 -29.32 -15.06 16.74
CA SER A 395 -28.05 -15.79 16.86
C SER A 395 -28.24 -17.29 17.16
N ILE A 396 -29.30 -17.69 17.86
CA ILE A 396 -29.59 -19.11 18.14
C ILE A 396 -29.60 -19.98 16.86
N PRO A 397 -30.39 -19.64 15.81
CA PRO A 397 -30.36 -20.41 14.58
C PRO A 397 -29.01 -20.32 13.90
N MET A 398 -28.34 -19.15 13.82
CA MET A 398 -27.02 -18.99 13.16
C MET A 398 -25.96 -19.95 13.70
N ILE A 399 -25.92 -20.14 15.03
CA ILE A 399 -25.01 -21.11 15.67
C ILE A 399 -25.42 -22.55 15.34
N SER A 400 -26.72 -22.84 15.35
CA SER A 400 -27.26 -24.20 15.15
C SER A 400 -27.17 -24.67 13.69
N SER A 401 -27.32 -23.76 12.73
CA SER A 401 -27.18 -24.01 11.29
C SER A 401 -25.74 -23.96 10.81
N ASN A 402 -24.81 -23.47 11.64
CA ASN A 402 -23.42 -23.17 11.26
C ASN A 402 -23.33 -22.04 10.20
N ASP A 403 -24.29 -21.11 10.19
CA ASP A 403 -24.20 -19.88 9.40
C ASP A 403 -23.13 -18.95 10.00
N LEU A 404 -22.99 -18.96 11.34
CA LEU A 404 -21.84 -18.41 12.04
C LEU A 404 -20.85 -19.55 12.35
N ASP A 405 -19.65 -19.49 11.77
CA ASP A 405 -18.64 -20.55 11.92
C ASP A 405 -18.17 -20.63 13.39
N TYR A 406 -18.06 -21.85 13.92
CA TYR A 406 -17.58 -22.04 15.30
C TYR A 406 -16.16 -21.51 15.50
N ARG A 407 -15.38 -21.38 14.41
CA ARG A 407 -14.00 -20.86 14.42
C ARG A 407 -13.94 -19.34 14.54
N ASP A 408 -15.07 -18.65 14.35
CA ASP A 408 -15.18 -17.21 14.61
C ASP A 408 -15.52 -16.90 16.08
N LEU A 409 -15.86 -17.89 16.91
CA LEU A 409 -16.30 -17.71 18.30
C LEU A 409 -15.11 -17.55 19.28
N LEU A 410 -14.18 -16.64 18.98
CA LEU A 410 -12.92 -16.46 19.72
C LEU A 410 -13.09 -16.27 21.25
N PRO A 411 -14.09 -15.52 21.77
CA PRO A 411 -14.32 -15.44 23.21
C PRO A 411 -14.55 -16.82 23.85
N ILE A 412 -15.32 -17.69 23.19
CA ILE A 412 -15.59 -19.04 23.67
C ILE A 412 -14.32 -19.89 23.63
N HIS A 413 -13.49 -19.75 22.58
CA HIS A 413 -12.21 -20.46 22.50
C HIS A 413 -11.30 -20.10 23.66
N GLY A 414 -11.22 -18.81 24.00
CA GLY A 414 -10.47 -18.32 25.16
C GLY A 414 -10.93 -18.99 26.45
N GLN A 415 -12.25 -19.10 26.67
CA GLN A 415 -12.81 -19.74 27.87
C GLN A 415 -12.57 -21.26 27.90
N LEU A 416 -12.66 -21.94 26.75
CA LEU A 416 -12.35 -23.37 26.65
C LEU A 416 -10.86 -23.63 26.93
N MET A 417 -9.96 -22.83 26.34
CA MET A 417 -8.51 -22.92 26.59
C MET A 417 -8.12 -22.57 28.03
N ALA A 418 -8.87 -21.68 28.69
CA ALA A 418 -8.69 -21.36 30.09
C ALA A 418 -9.25 -22.44 31.04
N GLY A 419 -10.08 -23.36 30.53
CA GLY A 419 -10.78 -24.36 31.33
C GLY A 419 -11.88 -23.77 32.22
N THR A 420 -12.28 -22.52 31.97
CA THR A 420 -13.35 -21.84 32.70
C THR A 420 -14.73 -22.20 32.14
N ALA A 421 -14.78 -22.61 30.87
CA ALA A 421 -15.99 -23.13 30.23
C ALA A 421 -16.11 -24.66 30.36
N GLY A 422 -17.32 -25.13 30.65
CA GLY A 422 -17.64 -26.56 30.71
C GLY A 422 -17.78 -27.18 29.32
N GLY A 423 -16.67 -27.69 28.77
CA GLY A 423 -16.66 -28.60 27.62
C GLY A 423 -16.68 -30.08 28.05
N LYS A 424 -17.02 -30.99 27.14
CA LYS A 424 -16.88 -32.44 27.39
C LYS A 424 -15.42 -32.89 27.37
N PHE A 425 -14.57 -32.14 26.67
CA PHE A 425 -13.13 -32.35 26.64
C PHE A 425 -12.39 -31.29 27.47
N ASN A 426 -11.24 -31.66 28.05
CA ASN A 426 -10.37 -30.72 28.76
C ASN A 426 -9.57 -29.88 27.76
N TRP A 427 -10.17 -28.81 27.24
CA TRP A 427 -9.55 -27.90 26.28
C TRP A 427 -8.37 -27.10 26.84
N ALA A 428 -8.22 -27.03 28.17
CA ALA A 428 -7.06 -26.44 28.81
C ALA A 428 -5.79 -27.32 28.75
N SER A 429 -5.93 -28.60 28.36
CA SER A 429 -4.79 -29.48 28.10
C SER A 429 -3.90 -28.95 26.97
N PRO A 430 -2.60 -29.31 26.92
CA PRO A 430 -1.71 -28.94 25.82
C PRO A 430 -2.25 -29.34 24.44
N VAL A 431 -2.81 -30.55 24.32
CA VAL A 431 -3.42 -31.04 23.08
C VAL A 431 -4.68 -30.25 22.71
N GLY A 432 -5.52 -29.91 23.69
CA GLY A 432 -6.70 -29.09 23.47
C GLY A 432 -6.35 -27.71 22.90
N LYS A 433 -5.38 -27.03 23.53
CA LYS A 433 -4.89 -25.72 23.05
C LYS A 433 -4.27 -25.79 21.66
N PHE A 434 -3.53 -26.86 21.36
CA PHE A 434 -2.99 -27.10 20.02
C PHE A 434 -4.09 -27.20 18.97
N ILE A 435 -5.11 -28.04 19.19
CA ILE A 435 -6.22 -28.20 18.24
C ILE A 435 -6.95 -26.89 18.02
N ILE A 436 -7.28 -26.15 19.10
CA ILE A 436 -7.95 -24.84 18.97
C ILE A 436 -7.11 -23.87 18.13
N LYS A 437 -5.81 -23.77 18.42
CA LYS A 437 -4.90 -22.87 17.69
C LYS A 437 -4.82 -23.21 16.21
N GLU A 438 -4.57 -24.48 15.87
CA GLU A 438 -4.42 -24.91 14.47
C GLU A 438 -5.73 -24.75 13.68
N GLU A 439 -6.88 -25.00 14.30
CA GLU A 439 -8.20 -24.81 13.67
C GLU A 439 -8.48 -23.34 13.36
N VAL A 440 -8.13 -22.43 14.27
CA VAL A 440 -8.31 -20.99 14.10
C VAL A 440 -7.32 -20.44 13.07
N GLU A 441 -6.03 -20.76 13.18
CA GLU A 441 -5.00 -20.29 12.23
C GLU A 441 -5.25 -20.81 10.80
N GLY A 442 -5.71 -22.06 10.66
CA GLY A 442 -6.10 -22.62 9.38
C GLY A 442 -7.32 -21.93 8.76
N HIS A 443 -8.29 -21.51 9.58
CA HIS A 443 -9.48 -20.79 9.13
C HIS A 443 -9.17 -19.37 8.66
N GLU A 444 -8.41 -18.60 9.46
CA GLU A 444 -7.98 -17.25 9.10
C GLU A 444 -7.16 -17.26 7.79
N SER A 445 -6.26 -18.24 7.65
CA SER A 445 -5.48 -18.43 6.43
C SER A 445 -6.35 -18.76 5.21
N ALA A 446 -7.36 -19.63 5.35
CA ALA A 446 -8.24 -20.02 4.25
C ALA A 446 -9.18 -18.89 3.79
N GLN A 447 -9.74 -18.11 4.73
CA GLN A 447 -10.52 -16.90 4.40
C GLN A 447 -9.66 -15.90 3.63
N PHE A 448 -8.42 -15.69 4.09
CA PHE A 448 -7.43 -14.87 3.41
C PHE A 448 -7.15 -15.34 1.96
N TRP A 449 -6.88 -16.63 1.74
CA TRP A 449 -6.58 -17.16 0.40
C TRP A 449 -7.78 -17.21 -0.54
N THR A 450 -9.00 -17.44 -0.02
CA THR A 450 -10.23 -17.44 -0.83
C THR A 450 -10.55 -16.04 -1.36
N SER A 451 -10.30 -15.00 -0.56
CA SER A 451 -10.41 -13.61 -0.98
C SER A 451 -9.39 -13.23 -2.08
N LEU A 452 -8.18 -13.80 -2.01
CA LEU A 452 -7.09 -13.57 -2.97
C LEU A 452 -7.27 -14.32 -4.31
N GLY A 453 -7.78 -15.55 -4.29
CA GLY A 453 -7.91 -16.41 -5.47
C GLY A 453 -8.97 -15.96 -6.49
N LEU A 454 -10.00 -15.23 -6.05
CA LEU A 454 -11.09 -14.72 -6.90
C LEU A 454 -10.89 -13.26 -7.33
N GLY A 455 -10.12 -12.45 -6.58
CA GLY A 455 -9.81 -11.05 -6.91
C GLY A 455 -9.04 -10.85 -8.23
N ALA A 456 -8.33 -11.88 -8.70
CA ALA A 456 -7.59 -11.85 -9.97
C ALA A 456 -8.47 -11.93 -11.24
N LEU A 457 -9.73 -12.37 -11.14
CA LEU A 457 -10.65 -12.55 -12.28
C LEU A 457 -11.56 -11.33 -12.54
N ALA A 458 -11.82 -10.46 -11.56
CA ALA A 458 -12.80 -9.37 -11.64
C ALA A 458 -12.22 -8.00 -12.10
N ALA A 459 -10.89 -7.80 -12.02
CA ALA A 459 -10.24 -6.53 -12.40
C ALA A 459 -10.40 -6.14 -13.89
N ALA A 460 -10.89 -7.06 -14.73
CA ALA A 460 -11.20 -6.80 -16.14
C ALA A 460 -12.49 -5.99 -16.37
N ALA A 461 -13.42 -5.94 -15.40
CA ALA A 461 -14.76 -5.34 -15.57
C ALA A 461 -14.88 -3.86 -15.15
N PHE A 462 -13.94 -3.36 -14.32
CA PHE A 462 -13.96 -2.01 -13.73
C PHE A 462 -13.82 -0.86 -14.76
N VAL A 463 -13.41 -1.16 -16.00
CA VAL A 463 -13.16 -0.15 -17.06
C VAL A 463 -14.45 0.36 -17.74
N ILE A 464 -15.61 -0.28 -17.53
CA ILE A 464 -16.85 0.04 -18.28
C ILE A 464 -17.88 0.88 -17.48
N ALA A 465 -17.85 0.87 -16.15
CA ALA A 465 -18.91 1.49 -15.33
C ALA A 465 -18.83 3.04 -15.21
N GLU A 466 -17.65 3.66 -15.33
CA GLU A 466 -17.51 5.12 -15.20
C GLU A 466 -18.04 5.92 -16.41
N LEU A 467 -18.44 5.27 -17.51
CA LEU A 467 -18.93 5.96 -18.71
C LEU A 467 -20.46 6.08 -18.83
N ALA A 468 -21.25 5.58 -17.86
CA ALA A 468 -22.71 5.50 -18.03
C ALA A 468 -23.62 6.30 -17.06
N THR A 469 -23.17 6.87 -15.93
CA THR A 469 -24.12 7.40 -14.91
C THR A 469 -23.86 8.75 -14.24
N PHE A 470 -22.93 9.61 -14.70
CA PHE A 470 -22.83 11.04 -14.34
C PHE A 470 -23.45 11.48 -12.98
N GLY A 471 -22.84 11.06 -11.86
CA GLY A 471 -22.93 11.75 -10.57
C GLY A 471 -24.18 11.50 -9.69
N THR A 472 -23.89 10.93 -8.51
CA THR A 472 -24.66 10.95 -7.25
C THR A 472 -25.84 9.97 -7.09
N ALA A 473 -25.58 8.91 -6.30
CA ALA A 473 -26.53 8.07 -5.53
C ALA A 473 -27.32 6.95 -6.26
N THR A 474 -26.78 5.71 -6.32
CA THR A 474 -27.58 4.47 -6.55
C THR A 474 -26.88 3.16 -6.13
N PHE A 475 -26.35 3.00 -4.90
CA PHE A 475 -25.55 1.80 -4.54
C PHE A 475 -26.18 0.75 -3.59
N TRP A 476 -27.41 0.91 -3.07
CA TRP A 476 -27.95 0.00 -2.04
C TRP A 476 -29.29 -0.69 -2.35
N ILE A 477 -29.70 -0.78 -3.62
CA ILE A 477 -30.96 -1.45 -3.99
C ILE A 477 -30.71 -2.45 -5.11
N ALA A 478 -30.23 -3.66 -4.79
CA ALA A 478 -30.18 -4.77 -5.75
C ALA A 478 -30.22 -6.19 -5.14
N ALA A 479 -30.52 -6.36 -3.84
CA ALA A 479 -30.37 -7.68 -3.19
C ALA A 479 -31.63 -8.57 -3.15
N ALA A 480 -32.74 -8.27 -3.84
CA ALA A 480 -33.97 -9.09 -3.67
C ALA A 480 -34.74 -9.47 -4.96
N ALA A 481 -34.15 -9.38 -6.16
CA ALA A 481 -34.84 -9.83 -7.38
C ALA A 481 -33.92 -10.52 -8.40
N GLY A 482 -33.76 -11.83 -8.23
CA GLY A 482 -33.72 -12.82 -9.32
C GLY A 482 -32.58 -12.82 -10.36
N VAL A 483 -31.76 -13.88 -10.25
CA VAL A 483 -31.00 -14.62 -11.29
C VAL A 483 -29.55 -14.19 -11.59
N GLY A 484 -28.58 -15.00 -11.13
CA GLY A 484 -27.19 -15.06 -11.63
C GLY A 484 -26.15 -15.45 -10.55
N ALA A 485 -25.27 -16.42 -10.84
CA ALA A 485 -24.37 -17.08 -9.87
C ALA A 485 -23.36 -16.19 -9.10
N GLY A 486 -23.12 -14.94 -9.52
CA GLY A 486 -22.22 -13.99 -8.82
C GLY A 486 -22.83 -13.30 -7.58
N VAL A 487 -24.15 -13.36 -7.40
CA VAL A 487 -24.85 -12.72 -6.24
C VAL A 487 -24.63 -13.50 -4.93
N VAL A 488 -24.23 -14.77 -5.01
CA VAL A 488 -24.13 -15.65 -3.83
C VAL A 488 -22.97 -15.25 -2.92
N GLN A 489 -21.83 -14.77 -3.44
CA GLN A 489 -20.63 -14.53 -2.62
C GLN A 489 -20.66 -13.23 -1.82
N ALA A 490 -21.11 -12.11 -2.41
CA ALA A 490 -21.41 -10.91 -1.62
C ALA A 490 -22.55 -11.13 -0.63
N GLY A 491 -23.54 -11.95 -1.02
CA GLY A 491 -24.57 -12.42 -0.12
C GLY A 491 -23.95 -13.05 1.12
N MET A 492 -23.07 -14.05 0.93
CA MET A 492 -22.44 -14.78 2.03
C MET A 492 -21.56 -13.92 2.94
N SER A 493 -20.82 -12.92 2.44
CA SER A 493 -19.96 -12.09 3.31
C SER A 493 -20.71 -10.96 3.99
N ILE A 494 -21.74 -10.38 3.36
CA ILE A 494 -22.69 -9.49 4.03
C ILE A 494 -23.46 -10.27 5.09
N GLU A 495 -23.91 -11.49 4.77
CA GLU A 495 -24.55 -12.41 5.71
C GLU A 495 -23.58 -12.72 6.85
N ASN A 496 -22.32 -13.07 6.59
CA ASN A 496 -21.33 -13.34 7.63
C ASN A 496 -21.09 -12.11 8.54
N TRP A 497 -20.90 -10.92 7.97
CA TRP A 497 -20.79 -9.70 8.77
C TRP A 497 -22.06 -9.40 9.57
N ALA A 498 -23.23 -9.54 8.95
CA ALA A 498 -24.51 -9.31 9.61
C ALA A 498 -24.73 -10.31 10.76
N ASP A 499 -24.31 -11.56 10.57
CA ASP A 499 -24.40 -12.63 11.56
C ASP A 499 -23.42 -12.39 12.70
N MET A 500 -22.16 -12.04 12.42
CA MET A 500 -21.16 -11.66 13.43
C MET A 500 -21.59 -10.42 14.22
N SER A 501 -22.13 -9.39 13.54
CA SER A 501 -22.65 -8.16 14.15
C SER A 501 -23.89 -8.41 15.00
N THR A 502 -24.76 -9.34 14.58
CA THR A 502 -25.92 -9.76 15.36
C THR A 502 -25.47 -10.55 16.59
N ALA A 503 -24.52 -11.48 16.42
CA ALA A 503 -23.99 -12.31 17.49
C ALA A 503 -23.19 -11.52 18.54
N SER A 504 -22.41 -10.51 18.14
CA SER A 504 -21.67 -9.67 19.11
C SER A 504 -22.60 -8.90 20.06
N LYS A 505 -23.82 -8.58 19.59
CA LYS A 505 -24.87 -7.85 20.32
C LYS A 505 -25.87 -8.76 21.04
N SER A 506 -25.55 -10.05 21.20
CA SER A 506 -26.42 -11.04 21.86
C SER A 506 -26.02 -11.34 23.32
N ALA A 507 -25.00 -10.66 23.83
CA ALA A 507 -24.44 -10.87 25.15
C ALA A 507 -25.08 -9.95 26.21
N VAL A 508 -25.23 -10.46 27.43
CA VAL A 508 -25.63 -9.67 28.63
C VAL A 508 -24.43 -9.29 29.50
N SER A 509 -23.26 -9.85 29.19
CA SER A 509 -22.01 -9.68 29.93
C SER A 509 -20.82 -10.06 29.05
N PRO A 510 -19.58 -9.63 29.39
CA PRO A 510 -18.38 -10.06 28.67
C PRO A 510 -18.20 -11.59 28.65
N SER A 511 -18.52 -12.28 29.75
CA SER A 511 -18.38 -13.74 29.85
C SER A 511 -19.36 -14.53 28.98
N SER A 512 -20.46 -13.90 28.54
CA SER A 512 -21.44 -14.49 27.62
C SER A 512 -21.27 -14.03 26.17
N GLN A 513 -20.18 -13.31 25.86
CA GLN A 513 -19.91 -12.80 24.53
C GLN A 513 -19.59 -13.92 23.54
N LEU A 514 -20.20 -13.86 22.35
CA LEU A 514 -19.97 -14.83 21.28
C LEU A 514 -18.87 -14.38 20.31
N ILE A 515 -18.83 -13.07 20.01
CA ILE A 515 -17.93 -12.45 19.02
C ILE A 515 -17.41 -11.13 19.61
N TYR A 516 -16.10 -10.87 19.49
CA TYR A 516 -15.52 -9.58 19.87
C TYR A 516 -15.93 -8.47 18.89
N GLU A 517 -16.09 -7.23 19.36
CA GLU A 517 -16.41 -6.09 18.48
C GLU A 517 -15.32 -5.84 17.40
N GLY A 518 -14.06 -6.12 17.74
CA GLY A 518 -12.96 -6.06 16.78
C GLY A 518 -13.13 -7.03 15.59
N GLN A 519 -13.71 -8.21 15.82
CA GLN A 519 -13.99 -9.17 14.75
C GLN A 519 -15.12 -8.70 13.82
N VAL A 520 -16.16 -8.07 14.38
CA VAL A 520 -17.25 -7.48 13.58
C VAL A 520 -16.73 -6.38 12.68
N SER A 521 -15.79 -5.57 13.18
CA SER A 521 -15.17 -4.48 12.41
C SER A 521 -14.34 -5.03 11.25
N ALA A 522 -13.60 -6.12 11.46
CA ALA A 522 -12.86 -6.81 10.40
C ALA A 522 -13.81 -7.44 9.35
N ALA A 523 -14.89 -8.09 9.78
CA ALA A 523 -15.87 -8.68 8.87
C ALA A 523 -16.65 -7.62 8.07
N ALA A 524 -16.94 -6.46 8.68
CA ALA A 524 -17.59 -5.33 8.01
C ALA A 524 -16.76 -4.86 6.81
N LEU A 525 -15.44 -4.74 7.02
CA LEU A 525 -14.51 -4.37 5.98
C LEU A 525 -14.51 -5.40 4.85
N ALA A 526 -14.49 -6.71 5.17
CA ALA A 526 -14.55 -7.78 4.18
C ALA A 526 -15.87 -7.79 3.37
N ALA A 527 -17.02 -7.67 4.04
CA ALA A 527 -18.34 -7.63 3.40
C ALA A 527 -18.51 -6.45 2.44
N VAL A 528 -17.98 -5.28 2.82
CA VAL A 528 -17.98 -4.09 1.96
C VAL A 528 -17.20 -4.35 0.68
N LEU A 529 -16.03 -5.00 0.77
CA LEU A 529 -15.22 -5.35 -0.39
C LEU A 529 -15.97 -6.33 -1.33
N ASP A 530 -16.56 -7.38 -0.79
CA ASP A 530 -17.26 -8.40 -1.58
C ASP A 530 -18.58 -7.92 -2.22
N THR A 531 -19.32 -7.04 -1.54
CA THR A 531 -20.54 -6.41 -2.09
C THR A 531 -20.25 -5.57 -3.32
N VAL A 532 -19.14 -4.84 -3.27
CA VAL A 532 -18.63 -4.08 -4.41
C VAL A 532 -18.32 -5.03 -5.58
N PHE A 533 -17.87 -6.26 -5.30
CA PHE A 533 -17.55 -7.26 -6.32
C PHE A 533 -18.77 -7.96 -6.96
N ALA A 534 -19.82 -8.36 -6.20
CA ALA A 534 -20.99 -9.02 -6.81
C ALA A 534 -21.89 -8.08 -7.65
N PHE A 535 -21.91 -6.79 -7.31
CA PHE A 535 -22.61 -5.79 -8.12
C PHE A 535 -22.00 -5.66 -9.53
N ILE A 536 -20.68 -5.86 -9.65
CA ILE A 536 -19.96 -5.85 -10.91
C ILE A 536 -20.35 -7.06 -11.78
N ASP A 537 -20.60 -8.22 -11.18
CA ASP A 537 -21.00 -9.44 -11.90
C ASP A 537 -22.47 -9.42 -12.37
N ALA A 538 -23.40 -8.90 -11.56
CA ALA A 538 -24.82 -8.84 -11.90
C ALA A 538 -25.14 -7.79 -12.99
N ALA A 539 -24.37 -6.70 -13.04
CA ALA A 539 -24.54 -5.63 -14.05
C ALA A 539 -24.21 -6.09 -15.49
N GLY A 540 -23.51 -7.22 -15.66
CA GLY A 540 -23.15 -7.78 -16.97
C GLY A 540 -24.28 -8.45 -17.75
N VAL A 541 -25.41 -8.82 -17.12
CA VAL A 541 -26.44 -9.69 -17.75
C VAL A 541 -27.83 -9.02 -17.89
N GLY A 542 -28.12 -7.93 -17.17
CA GLY A 542 -29.52 -7.48 -16.93
C GLY A 542 -30.07 -6.26 -17.69
N LEU A 543 -29.38 -5.71 -18.70
CA LEU A 543 -29.69 -4.37 -19.23
C LEU A 543 -30.94 -4.22 -20.14
N LYS A 544 -31.75 -5.28 -20.35
CA LYS A 544 -32.95 -5.22 -21.23
C LYS A 544 -34.31 -5.16 -20.51
N ALA A 545 -34.43 -5.49 -19.22
CA ALA A 545 -35.73 -5.65 -18.55
C ALA A 545 -36.25 -4.42 -17.79
N ILE A 546 -35.38 -3.45 -17.49
CA ILE A 546 -35.69 -2.35 -16.54
C ILE A 546 -36.51 -1.20 -17.17
N ARG A 547 -36.69 -1.18 -18.50
CA ARG A 547 -37.43 -0.09 -19.18
C ARG A 547 -38.96 -0.10 -18.99
N ALA A 548 -39.56 -1.01 -18.22
CA ALA A 548 -41.01 -1.25 -18.26
C ALA A 548 -41.84 -0.99 -16.98
N GLY A 549 -41.28 -0.77 -15.78
CA GLY A 549 -42.11 -0.74 -14.55
C GLY A 549 -41.71 0.31 -13.53
N GLY A 550 -42.40 1.46 -13.53
CA GLY A 550 -42.16 2.55 -12.59
C GLY A 550 -42.73 2.30 -11.19
N LEU A 551 -41.89 2.36 -10.16
CA LEU A 551 -42.24 2.57 -8.76
C LEU A 551 -40.99 3.10 -8.02
N THR A 552 -41.12 4.16 -7.22
CA THR A 552 -40.01 4.91 -6.62
C THR A 552 -39.80 4.57 -5.13
N ALA A 553 -38.56 4.15 -4.82
CA ALA A 553 -38.10 3.67 -3.51
C ALA A 553 -37.42 4.77 -2.68
N LYS A 554 -38.21 5.65 -2.04
CA LYS A 554 -37.71 6.86 -1.38
C LYS A 554 -37.70 6.84 0.17
N SER A 555 -38.05 5.74 0.87
CA SER A 555 -38.51 5.87 2.27
C SER A 555 -37.73 5.21 3.42
N LEU A 556 -36.69 4.38 3.26
CA LEU A 556 -36.13 3.67 4.42
C LEU A 556 -34.60 3.47 4.35
N ALA A 557 -33.89 3.73 5.46
CA ALA A 557 -32.47 3.43 5.74
C ALA A 557 -31.36 4.52 5.57
N ARG A 558 -31.71 5.81 5.54
CA ARG A 558 -30.72 6.92 5.52
C ARG A 558 -30.08 7.39 6.87
N PRO A 559 -30.63 7.16 8.08
CA PRO A 559 -30.24 8.00 9.24
C PRO A 559 -29.14 7.49 10.20
N ALA A 560 -28.60 6.27 10.10
CA ALA A 560 -27.77 5.70 11.20
C ALA A 560 -26.25 5.97 11.10
N VAL A 561 -25.65 5.85 9.92
CA VAL A 561 -24.18 5.96 9.75
C VAL A 561 -23.73 7.41 9.56
N ASP A 562 -24.52 8.22 8.85
CA ASP A 562 -24.35 9.68 8.77
C ASP A 562 -24.46 10.35 10.16
N LYS A 563 -25.11 9.71 11.13
CA LYS A 563 -25.24 10.26 12.48
C LYS A 563 -23.92 10.18 13.26
N ILE A 564 -23.26 9.02 13.26
CA ILE A 564 -22.13 8.71 14.16
C ILE A 564 -20.86 9.52 13.83
N VAL A 565 -20.46 9.56 12.55
CA VAL A 565 -19.26 10.29 12.11
C VAL A 565 -19.48 11.81 12.23
N THR A 566 -20.69 12.27 11.89
CA THR A 566 -21.03 13.68 12.00
C THR A 566 -21.25 14.12 13.46
N GLU A 567 -21.74 13.24 14.34
CA GLU A 567 -21.91 13.54 15.78
C GLU A 567 -20.57 13.64 16.49
N THR A 568 -19.57 12.82 16.16
CA THR A 568 -18.26 12.87 16.83
C THR A 568 -17.51 14.17 16.53
N ALA A 569 -17.48 14.60 15.26
CA ALA A 569 -16.92 15.90 14.87
C ALA A 569 -17.73 17.08 15.42
N LYS A 570 -19.07 16.98 15.42
CA LYS A 570 -19.94 17.98 16.04
C LYS A 570 -19.77 18.04 17.55
N ASN A 571 -19.42 16.95 18.23
CA ASN A 571 -19.24 16.92 19.67
C ASN A 571 -17.93 17.60 20.09
N ALA A 572 -16.84 17.40 19.34
CA ALA A 572 -15.59 18.15 19.55
C ALA A 572 -15.78 19.66 19.28
N GLU A 573 -16.50 20.03 18.22
CA GLU A 573 -16.87 21.43 17.95
C GLU A 573 -17.78 21.99 19.05
N LYS A 574 -18.79 21.24 19.51
CA LYS A 574 -19.69 21.63 20.60
C LYS A 574 -18.96 21.81 21.92
N GLU A 575 -18.02 20.94 22.27
CA GLU A 575 -17.25 21.04 23.51
C GLU A 575 -16.35 22.28 23.50
N LEU A 576 -15.70 22.56 22.38
CA LEU A 576 -14.91 23.78 22.20
C LEU A 576 -15.79 25.04 22.28
N ILE A 577 -16.96 25.03 21.62
CA ILE A 577 -17.96 26.12 21.68
C ILE A 577 -18.50 26.30 23.12
N ALA A 578 -18.72 25.22 23.87
CA ALA A 578 -19.24 25.28 25.23
C ALA A 578 -18.25 25.89 26.23
N LYS A 579 -16.94 25.74 25.99
CA LYS A 579 -15.88 26.31 26.85
C LYS A 579 -15.63 27.80 26.58
N LEU A 580 -15.89 28.26 25.34
CA LEU A 580 -15.59 29.63 24.89
C LEU A 580 -16.25 30.77 25.69
N PRO A 581 -17.50 30.68 26.17
CA PRO A 581 -18.10 31.73 27.00
C PRO A 581 -17.37 32.01 28.32
N SER A 582 -16.66 31.00 28.84
CA SER A 582 -16.05 31.02 30.17
C SER A 582 -14.56 31.43 30.19
N ILE A 583 -13.98 31.72 29.02
CA ILE A 583 -12.55 32.05 28.92
C ILE A 583 -12.23 33.40 29.57
N GLY A 584 -11.13 33.42 30.33
CA GLY A 584 -10.54 34.63 30.91
C GLY A 584 -9.15 34.92 30.34
N ALA A 585 -8.54 36.04 30.76
CA ALA A 585 -7.17 36.42 30.39
C ALA A 585 -6.11 35.61 31.19
N ASN A 586 -6.26 34.30 31.23
CA ASN A 586 -5.31 33.35 31.82
C ASN A 586 -4.71 32.43 30.74
N ALA A 587 -3.71 31.62 31.08
CA ALA A 587 -3.02 30.77 30.10
C ALA A 587 -3.96 29.79 29.38
N GLU A 588 -4.91 29.19 30.11
CA GLU A 588 -5.90 28.24 29.59
C GLU A 588 -6.92 28.91 28.66
N GLY A 589 -7.43 30.10 29.03
CA GLY A 589 -8.34 30.89 28.21
C GLY A 589 -7.67 31.38 26.93
N LYS A 590 -6.38 31.76 27.01
CA LYS A 590 -5.56 32.08 25.84
C LYS A 590 -5.40 30.87 24.91
N GLU A 591 -4.98 29.72 25.41
CA GLU A 591 -4.82 28.51 24.60
C GLU A 591 -6.15 28.06 23.96
N THR A 592 -7.25 28.09 24.74
CA THR A 592 -8.59 27.75 24.26
C THR A 592 -9.05 28.70 23.16
N LEU A 593 -8.78 30.00 23.30
CA LEU A 593 -9.11 31.01 22.29
C LEU A 593 -8.25 30.88 21.04
N GLU A 594 -6.94 30.61 21.17
CA GLU A 594 -6.04 30.34 20.03
C GLU A 594 -6.50 29.11 19.25
N LYS A 595 -6.85 28.03 19.96
CA LYS A 595 -7.39 26.80 19.38
C LYS A 595 -8.72 27.04 18.67
N ALA A 596 -9.65 27.76 19.30
CA ALA A 596 -10.91 28.13 18.68
C ALA A 596 -10.76 29.01 17.43
N ILE A 597 -9.89 30.01 17.45
CA ILE A 597 -9.67 30.88 16.29
C ILE A 597 -8.99 30.11 15.16
N SER A 598 -8.09 29.17 15.46
CA SER A 598 -7.45 28.33 14.44
C SER A 598 -8.42 27.34 13.78
N GLN A 599 -9.39 26.81 14.53
CA GLN A 599 -10.32 25.78 14.06
C GLN A 599 -11.64 26.35 13.50
N LEU A 600 -12.18 27.39 14.13
CA LEU A 600 -13.51 27.96 13.83
C LEU A 600 -13.42 29.33 13.13
N GLY A 601 -12.26 29.98 13.19
CA GLY A 601 -12.06 31.35 12.71
C GLY A 601 -12.47 32.44 13.70
N VAL A 602 -12.06 33.68 13.37
CA VAL A 602 -12.18 34.86 14.25
C VAL A 602 -13.65 35.20 14.56
N ASN A 603 -14.53 35.21 13.56
CA ASN A 603 -15.94 35.58 13.73
C ASN A 603 -16.73 34.53 14.52
N LYS A 604 -16.55 33.25 14.19
CA LYS A 604 -17.27 32.17 14.85
C LYS A 604 -16.79 32.00 16.30
N ALA A 605 -15.49 32.18 16.57
CA ALA A 605 -14.95 32.22 17.93
C ALA A 605 -15.45 33.44 18.74
N LYS A 606 -15.59 34.61 18.10
CA LYS A 606 -16.20 35.81 18.70
C LYS A 606 -17.64 35.52 19.12
N ASP A 607 -18.44 35.02 18.20
CA ASP A 607 -19.87 34.76 18.45
C ASP A 607 -20.06 33.64 19.49
N ALA A 608 -19.23 32.60 19.46
CA ALA A 608 -19.27 31.50 20.43
C ALA A 608 -18.78 31.89 21.83
N SER A 609 -17.82 32.82 21.94
CA SER A 609 -17.30 33.30 23.23
C SER A 609 -18.12 34.43 23.85
N GLY A 610 -18.94 35.12 23.04
CA GLY A 610 -19.65 36.33 23.45
C GLY A 610 -18.72 37.52 23.74
N LYS A 611 -17.43 37.43 23.38
CA LYS A 611 -16.44 38.48 23.58
C LYS A 611 -16.40 39.45 22.40
N SER A 612 -16.05 40.71 22.65
CA SER A 612 -15.69 41.65 21.59
C SER A 612 -14.31 41.31 21.00
N TYR A 613 -13.98 41.87 19.83
CA TYR A 613 -12.65 41.71 19.26
C TYR A 613 -11.56 42.28 20.17
N GLU A 614 -11.83 43.40 20.85
CA GLU A 614 -10.94 44.02 21.83
C GLU A 614 -10.71 43.12 23.04
N GLU A 615 -11.75 42.49 23.57
CA GLU A 615 -11.65 41.52 24.68
C GLU A 615 -10.84 40.28 24.26
N MET A 616 -11.07 39.75 23.05
CA MET A 616 -10.28 38.63 22.52
C MET A 616 -8.80 39.00 22.33
N ILE A 617 -8.51 40.21 21.84
CA ILE A 617 -7.14 40.75 21.72
C ILE A 617 -6.48 40.87 23.10
N GLU A 618 -7.23 41.30 24.12
CA GLU A 618 -6.75 41.42 25.49
C GLU A 618 -6.40 40.04 26.09
N ILE A 619 -7.25 39.03 25.89
CA ILE A 619 -7.01 37.64 26.32
C ILE A 619 -5.76 37.05 25.65
N LEU A 620 -5.59 37.28 24.35
CA LEU A 620 -4.44 36.75 23.59
C LEU A 620 -3.12 37.47 23.92
N GLY A 621 -3.21 38.73 24.36
CA GLY A 621 -2.12 39.67 24.52
C GLY A 621 -1.83 40.46 23.23
N LYS A 622 -1.53 41.76 23.37
CA LYS A 622 -1.35 42.68 22.22
C LYS A 622 -0.25 42.24 21.25
N GLU A 623 0.81 41.60 21.72
CA GLU A 623 1.91 41.14 20.86
C GLU A 623 1.64 39.80 20.16
N ASN A 624 0.47 39.19 20.38
CA ASN A 624 0.13 37.89 19.81
C ASN A 624 -0.19 37.99 18.30
N PRO A 625 0.40 37.14 17.43
CA PRO A 625 0.09 37.12 16.00
C PRO A 625 -1.41 36.96 15.68
N ILE A 626 -2.15 36.21 16.50
CA ILE A 626 -3.59 36.02 16.34
C ILE A 626 -4.35 37.31 16.71
N ALA A 627 -3.91 38.04 17.73
CA ALA A 627 -4.47 39.36 18.06
C ALA A 627 -4.22 40.38 16.95
N GLN A 628 -3.11 40.27 16.21
CA GLN A 628 -2.87 41.08 15.01
C GLN A 628 -3.86 40.72 13.89
N ARG A 629 -4.15 39.43 13.66
CA ARG A 629 -5.19 39.00 12.70
C ARG A 629 -6.57 39.58 13.05
N ILE A 630 -6.96 39.57 14.32
CA ILE A 630 -8.22 40.19 14.77
C ILE A 630 -8.26 41.69 14.44
N ARG A 631 -7.15 42.42 14.70
CA ARG A 631 -7.05 43.85 14.34
C ARG A 631 -7.13 44.09 12.83
N ASP A 632 -6.57 43.19 12.04
CA ASP A 632 -6.63 43.29 10.59
C ASP A 632 -8.05 43.02 10.07
N VAL A 633 -8.81 42.11 10.70
CA VAL A 633 -10.25 41.91 10.43
C VAL A 633 -11.04 43.19 10.74
N MET A 634 -10.78 43.83 11.88
CA MET A 634 -11.45 45.09 12.26
C MET A 634 -11.19 46.25 11.29
N LYS A 635 -10.03 46.28 10.62
CA LYS A 635 -9.66 47.35 9.68
C LYS A 635 -10.30 47.22 8.30
N ARG A 636 -10.87 46.07 7.92
CA ARG A 636 -11.22 45.75 6.52
C ARG A 636 -12.50 46.38 5.96
N GLY A 637 -13.27 47.16 6.73
CA GLY A 637 -14.50 47.81 6.23
C GLY A 637 -15.61 46.81 5.84
N PRO A 638 -16.84 47.26 5.51
CA PRO A 638 -17.98 46.39 5.31
C PRO A 638 -17.97 45.77 3.90
N ILE A 639 -17.34 44.60 3.75
CA ILE A 639 -17.73 43.66 2.70
C ILE A 639 -19.15 43.21 3.02
N SER A 640 -20.07 43.30 2.05
CA SER A 640 -21.48 43.02 2.32
C SER A 640 -21.67 41.56 2.72
N ALA A 641 -22.50 41.29 3.75
CA ALA A 641 -22.82 39.93 4.14
C ALA A 641 -23.46 39.11 2.99
N ALA A 642 -24.08 39.79 2.02
CA ALA A 642 -24.60 39.20 0.80
C ALA A 642 -23.50 38.63 -0.09
N ASP A 643 -22.39 39.36 -0.28
CA ASP A 643 -21.23 38.91 -1.05
C ASP A 643 -20.57 37.70 -0.40
N ILE A 644 -20.37 37.75 0.91
CA ILE A 644 -19.80 36.63 1.67
C ILE A 644 -20.69 35.39 1.52
N ASN A 645 -22.01 35.54 1.68
CA ASN A 645 -22.96 34.43 1.54
C ASN A 645 -23.04 33.88 0.10
N LEU A 646 -22.81 34.73 -0.91
CA LEU A 646 -22.73 34.31 -2.31
C LEU A 646 -21.50 33.40 -2.51
N TYR A 647 -20.31 33.86 -2.15
CA TYR A 647 -19.06 33.11 -2.39
C TYR A 647 -18.88 31.94 -1.44
N LYS A 648 -19.53 31.93 -0.28
CA LYS A 648 -19.66 30.73 0.53
C LYS A 648 -20.27 29.59 -0.27
N LYS A 649 -21.30 29.85 -1.10
CA LYS A 649 -21.97 28.81 -1.88
C LYS A 649 -21.15 28.32 -3.06
N ASP A 650 -20.49 29.25 -3.77
CA ASP A 650 -19.65 28.92 -4.92
C ASP A 650 -18.41 29.80 -4.96
N LEU A 651 -17.29 29.25 -4.48
CA LEU A 651 -16.02 29.96 -4.41
C LEU A 651 -15.45 30.30 -5.81
N LYS A 652 -15.87 29.56 -6.85
CA LYS A 652 -15.42 29.78 -8.23
C LYS A 652 -15.94 31.10 -8.78
N MET A 653 -17.11 31.55 -8.31
CA MET A 653 -17.66 32.86 -8.69
C MET A 653 -16.74 34.01 -8.29
N LEU A 654 -16.01 33.90 -7.17
CA LEU A 654 -15.09 34.96 -6.74
C LEU A 654 -13.93 35.13 -7.73
N ALA A 655 -13.40 34.03 -8.24
CA ALA A 655 -12.36 34.05 -9.27
C ALA A 655 -12.89 34.56 -10.61
N GLU A 656 -14.12 34.20 -10.94
CA GLU A 656 -14.81 34.66 -12.15
C GLU A 656 -15.11 36.16 -12.09
N ASP A 657 -15.49 36.70 -10.93
CA ASP A 657 -15.74 38.13 -10.76
C ASP A 657 -14.46 38.96 -10.91
N VAL A 658 -13.32 38.43 -10.47
CA VAL A 658 -12.01 39.05 -10.77
C VAL A 658 -11.72 38.98 -12.27
N ARG A 659 -11.98 37.83 -12.91
CA ARG A 659 -11.75 37.64 -14.35
C ARG A 659 -12.62 38.57 -15.21
N LEU A 660 -13.85 38.82 -14.79
CA LEU A 660 -14.82 39.68 -15.47
C LEU A 660 -14.67 41.17 -15.08
N GLY A 661 -13.77 41.49 -14.14
CA GLY A 661 -13.52 42.85 -13.69
C GLY A 661 -14.60 43.42 -12.77
N PHE A 662 -15.50 42.58 -12.24
CA PHE A 662 -16.47 42.97 -11.22
C PHE A 662 -15.82 43.22 -9.86
N ARG A 663 -14.63 42.65 -9.62
CA ARG A 663 -13.81 42.91 -8.44
C ARG A 663 -12.33 43.00 -8.79
N THR A 664 -11.60 43.79 -8.01
CA THR A 664 -10.13 43.80 -8.03
C THR A 664 -9.56 42.55 -7.34
N VAL A 665 -8.31 42.21 -7.64
CA VAL A 665 -7.59 41.11 -6.95
C VAL A 665 -7.51 41.38 -5.45
N GLN A 666 -7.32 42.63 -5.04
CA GLN A 666 -7.26 43.03 -3.63
C GLN A 666 -8.58 42.85 -2.90
N GLU A 667 -9.71 43.24 -3.50
CA GLU A 667 -11.04 43.02 -2.92
C GLU A 667 -11.36 41.52 -2.82
N ALA A 668 -11.03 40.75 -3.86
CA ALA A 668 -11.23 39.32 -3.84
C ALA A 668 -10.34 38.62 -2.82
N ASP A 669 -9.09 39.07 -2.63
CA ASP A 669 -8.19 38.58 -1.58
C ASP A 669 -8.76 38.83 -0.18
N GLN A 670 -9.34 40.02 0.05
CA GLN A 670 -10.01 40.33 1.33
C GLN A 670 -11.24 39.44 1.56
N ILE A 671 -12.08 39.23 0.54
CA ILE A 671 -13.21 38.31 0.61
C ILE A 671 -12.72 36.88 0.87
N ALA A 672 -11.69 36.43 0.17
CA ALA A 672 -11.11 35.11 0.34
C ALA A 672 -10.54 34.90 1.74
N MET A 673 -9.87 35.90 2.32
CA MET A 673 -9.43 35.85 3.72
C MET A 673 -10.62 35.70 4.69
N ILE A 674 -11.72 36.43 4.47
CA ILE A 674 -12.93 36.26 5.27
C ILE A 674 -13.51 34.86 5.10
N LEU A 675 -13.53 34.31 3.89
CA LEU A 675 -14.02 32.95 3.65
C LEU A 675 -13.14 31.90 4.32
N VAL A 676 -11.81 32.06 4.30
CA VAL A 676 -10.87 31.18 5.03
C VAL A 676 -11.13 31.25 6.53
N GLU A 677 -11.42 32.43 7.06
CA GLU A 677 -11.78 32.59 8.46
C GLU A 677 -13.16 32.01 8.78
N GLU A 678 -14.19 32.22 7.96
CA GLU A 678 -15.55 31.78 8.30
C GLU A 678 -15.85 30.32 7.99
N LEU A 679 -15.21 29.75 6.97
CA LEU A 679 -15.42 28.35 6.56
C LEU A 679 -14.32 27.42 7.10
N GLY A 680 -13.15 27.96 7.41
CA GLY A 680 -11.94 27.19 7.66
C GLY A 680 -11.22 26.77 6.36
N PRO A 681 -9.89 26.55 6.41
CA PRO A 681 -9.09 26.25 5.22
C PRO A 681 -9.57 25.02 4.44
N LEU A 682 -9.86 23.91 5.13
CA LEU A 682 -10.26 22.66 4.49
C LEU A 682 -11.53 22.82 3.65
N GLU A 683 -12.54 23.49 4.19
CA GLU A 683 -13.81 23.70 3.50
C GLU A 683 -13.64 24.62 2.29
N VAL A 684 -12.77 25.63 2.38
CA VAL A 684 -12.38 26.47 1.24
C VAL A 684 -11.74 25.62 0.14
N VAL A 685 -10.87 24.66 0.49
CA VAL A 685 -10.29 23.74 -0.51
C VAL A 685 -11.36 22.82 -1.13
N LYS A 686 -12.22 22.21 -0.31
CA LYS A 686 -13.33 21.35 -0.78
C LYS A 686 -14.21 22.10 -1.78
N ARG A 687 -14.63 23.32 -1.45
CA ARG A 687 -15.49 24.17 -2.31
C ARG A 687 -14.78 24.69 -3.56
N SER A 688 -13.47 24.87 -3.50
CA SER A 688 -12.67 25.18 -4.70
C SER A 688 -12.57 24.01 -5.67
N GLY A 689 -12.91 22.79 -5.23
CA GLY A 689 -12.74 21.57 -6.01
C GLY A 689 -11.38 20.89 -5.81
N GLY A 690 -10.65 21.23 -4.75
CA GLY A 690 -9.32 20.71 -4.44
C GLY A 690 -8.22 21.78 -4.46
N TRP A 691 -7.05 21.43 -3.93
CA TRP A 691 -5.95 22.38 -3.75
C TRP A 691 -5.44 22.93 -5.07
N LYS A 692 -5.32 22.08 -6.09
CA LYS A 692 -4.88 22.47 -7.43
C LYS A 692 -5.78 23.53 -8.06
N ALA A 693 -7.09 23.40 -7.87
CA ALA A 693 -8.06 24.38 -8.36
C ALA A 693 -7.98 25.70 -7.57
N LEU A 694 -7.80 25.61 -6.25
CA LEU A 694 -7.56 26.77 -5.38
C LEU A 694 -6.29 27.54 -5.79
N ASN A 695 -5.16 26.86 -5.92
CA ASN A 695 -3.87 27.45 -6.30
C ASN A 695 -3.87 28.05 -7.72
N SER A 696 -4.69 27.51 -8.62
CA SER A 696 -4.82 28.03 -9.98
C SER A 696 -5.73 29.27 -10.06
N SER A 697 -6.41 29.63 -8.97
CA SER A 697 -7.26 30.82 -8.88
C SER A 697 -6.41 32.08 -8.77
N THR A 698 -6.82 33.15 -9.47
CA THR A 698 -6.25 34.49 -9.32
C THR A 698 -6.44 35.06 -7.91
N VAL A 699 -7.45 34.56 -7.18
CA VAL A 699 -7.85 35.04 -5.84
C VAL A 699 -6.97 34.44 -4.74
N PHE A 700 -6.61 33.15 -4.88
CA PHE A 700 -5.73 32.43 -3.95
C PHE A 700 -4.31 32.29 -4.52
N GLY A 701 -3.93 33.21 -5.40
CA GLY A 701 -2.64 33.20 -6.06
C GLY A 701 -1.48 33.45 -5.09
N LYS A 702 -0.26 33.23 -5.58
CA LYS A 702 0.96 33.24 -4.75
C LYS A 702 1.25 34.52 -3.98
N SER A 703 0.77 35.63 -4.51
CA SER A 703 1.01 36.98 -4.00
C SER A 703 -0.13 37.48 -3.11
N THR A 704 -1.23 36.73 -2.97
CA THR A 704 -2.40 37.17 -2.20
C THR A 704 -2.28 36.72 -0.74
N ALA A 705 -2.85 37.49 0.18
CA ALA A 705 -2.81 37.16 1.61
C ALA A 705 -3.56 35.85 1.89
N ALA A 706 -4.69 35.61 1.21
CA ALA A 706 -5.46 34.37 1.29
C ALA A 706 -4.66 33.17 0.77
N GLY A 707 -3.97 33.31 -0.36
CA GLY A 707 -3.09 32.25 -0.89
C GLY A 707 -1.96 31.89 0.09
N GLN A 708 -1.33 32.90 0.69
CA GLN A 708 -0.27 32.70 1.69
C GLN A 708 -0.80 32.05 2.98
N ALA A 709 -1.97 32.46 3.46
CA ALA A 709 -2.60 31.86 4.64
C ALA A 709 -2.97 30.39 4.41
N MET A 710 -3.54 30.08 3.24
CA MET A 710 -3.85 28.70 2.85
C MET A 710 -2.60 27.83 2.76
N GLU A 711 -1.50 28.35 2.19
CA GLU A 711 -0.24 27.60 2.15
C GLU A 711 0.32 27.38 3.54
N ALA A 712 0.32 28.40 4.41
CA ALA A 712 0.81 28.25 5.77
C ALA A 712 0.08 27.14 6.53
N TRP A 713 -1.24 27.06 6.36
CA TRP A 713 -2.06 25.95 6.86
C TRP A 713 -1.64 24.60 6.25
N ARG A 714 -1.47 24.52 4.93
CA ARG A 714 -1.02 23.28 4.27
C ARG A 714 0.37 22.83 4.76
N GLN A 715 1.30 23.76 4.95
CA GLN A 715 2.63 23.49 5.50
C GLN A 715 2.58 23.05 6.96
N SER A 716 1.65 23.56 7.77
CA SER A 716 1.49 23.10 9.16
C SER A 716 1.05 21.64 9.22
N LEU A 717 0.17 21.19 8.32
CA LEU A 717 -0.21 19.78 8.22
C LEU A 717 0.99 18.87 7.93
N ILE A 718 1.89 19.28 7.02
CA ILE A 718 3.11 18.51 6.74
C ILE A 718 4.06 18.50 7.92
N LYS A 719 4.21 19.64 8.60
CA LYS A 719 5.00 19.70 9.83
C LYS A 719 4.45 18.71 10.87
N GLU A 720 3.13 18.68 11.08
CA GLU A 720 2.48 17.73 11.98
C GLU A 720 2.68 16.27 11.56
N VAL A 721 2.61 15.96 10.26
CA VAL A 721 2.93 14.62 9.75
C VAL A 721 4.37 14.27 10.04
N ASN A 722 5.32 15.17 9.79
CA ASN A 722 6.72 14.92 10.08
C ASN A 722 6.93 14.64 11.58
N GLU A 723 6.31 15.45 12.45
CA GLU A 723 6.34 15.27 13.91
C GLU A 723 5.70 13.93 14.33
N PHE A 724 4.57 13.55 13.74
CA PHE A 724 3.93 12.25 13.94
C PHE A 724 4.85 11.10 13.52
N MET A 725 5.46 11.18 12.35
CA MET A 725 6.35 10.15 11.80
C MET A 725 7.64 10.02 12.61
N ASP A 726 8.24 11.15 13.01
CA ASP A 726 9.40 11.17 13.90
C ASP A 726 9.07 10.51 15.26
N LYS A 727 7.90 10.82 15.82
CA LYS A 727 7.46 10.26 17.12
C LYS A 727 7.18 8.76 17.04
N MET A 728 6.46 8.32 16.02
CA MET A 728 6.01 6.91 15.91
C MET A 728 7.10 5.98 15.39
N TYR A 729 7.97 6.46 14.50
CA TYR A 729 8.88 5.61 13.73
C TYR A 729 10.36 6.00 13.85
N GLY A 730 10.68 7.09 14.55
CA GLY A 730 12.06 7.54 14.76
C GLY A 730 12.77 7.99 13.48
N GLY A 731 12.01 8.40 12.46
CA GLY A 731 12.49 8.87 11.17
C GLY A 731 11.47 9.79 10.49
N GLY A 732 11.97 10.86 9.87
CA GLY A 732 11.16 11.99 9.44
C GLY A 732 10.69 11.87 8.01
N ALA A 733 9.40 12.12 7.78
CA ALA A 733 8.90 12.40 6.45
C ALA A 733 9.60 13.67 5.93
N LYS A 734 10.05 13.64 4.68
CA LYS A 734 10.75 14.78 4.07
C LYS A 734 9.99 15.26 2.88
N ARG A 735 9.83 16.58 2.79
CA ARG A 735 9.31 17.21 1.59
C ARG A 735 10.32 17.00 0.45
N THR A 736 9.88 16.37 -0.64
CA THR A 736 10.66 16.04 -1.82
C THR A 736 10.23 16.77 -3.08
N GLY A 737 9.13 17.52 -2.99
CA GLY A 737 8.60 18.33 -4.08
C GLY A 737 9.47 19.54 -4.41
N THR A 738 9.14 20.24 -5.50
CA THR A 738 9.93 21.40 -5.96
C THR A 738 9.95 22.49 -4.86
N PRO A 739 11.11 23.05 -4.46
CA PRO A 739 11.14 24.14 -3.48
C PRO A 739 10.38 25.36 -4.03
N GLY A 740 9.27 25.68 -3.37
CA GLY A 740 8.46 26.83 -3.69
C GLY A 740 7.24 26.87 -2.80
N ASN A 741 6.80 28.07 -2.45
CA ASN A 741 5.69 28.25 -1.51
C ASN A 741 4.35 27.69 -2.00
N ILE A 742 4.20 27.12 -3.20
CA ILE A 742 2.90 26.55 -3.64
C ILE A 742 3.07 25.47 -4.72
N SER A 743 4.12 24.66 -4.59
CA SER A 743 4.39 23.53 -5.47
C SER A 743 3.65 22.26 -5.01
N ASP A 744 3.76 21.23 -5.85
CA ASP A 744 3.52 19.83 -5.52
C ASP A 744 4.19 19.50 -4.18
N LEU A 745 3.38 19.11 -3.20
CA LEU A 745 3.85 18.82 -1.86
C LEU A 745 4.15 17.34 -1.77
N ASP A 746 5.19 16.91 -2.47
CA ASP A 746 5.60 15.52 -2.41
C ASP A 746 6.27 15.31 -1.06
N VAL A 747 5.82 14.32 -0.29
CA VAL A 747 6.48 13.95 0.97
C VAL A 747 6.91 12.50 0.84
N SER A 748 8.22 12.27 0.88
CA SER A 748 8.78 10.94 0.90
C SER A 748 8.98 10.49 2.34
N GLN A 749 8.46 9.31 2.65
CA GLN A 749 8.64 8.68 3.96
C GLN A 749 10.01 8.01 4.01
N THR A 750 11.03 8.76 4.43
CA THR A 750 12.37 8.20 4.62
C THR A 750 12.43 7.45 5.95
N GLY A 751 12.86 6.19 5.95
CA GLY A 751 13.14 5.48 7.20
C GLY A 751 14.31 6.10 7.98
N LYS A 752 14.72 5.47 9.08
CA LYS A 752 15.70 6.03 10.05
C LYS A 752 16.95 6.60 9.36
N LYS A 753 17.36 7.81 9.78
CA LYS A 753 18.49 8.57 9.21
C LYS A 753 19.83 7.80 9.11
N ASP A 754 20.04 6.77 9.94
CA ASP A 754 21.36 6.16 10.14
C ASP A 754 21.51 4.71 9.61
N ALA A 755 20.49 4.15 8.94
CA ALA A 755 20.61 2.81 8.35
C ALA A 755 20.79 2.88 6.83
N ALA A 756 21.91 2.32 6.33
CA ALA A 756 22.31 2.31 4.92
C ALA A 756 21.30 1.63 3.97
N VAL A 757 20.30 0.91 4.50
CA VAL A 757 19.22 0.27 3.73
C VAL A 757 17.82 0.57 4.34
N SER A 758 17.71 1.63 5.16
CA SER A 758 16.58 1.95 6.08
C SER A 758 15.16 2.09 5.50
N SER A 759 14.95 1.77 4.23
CA SER A 759 13.64 1.77 3.61
C SER A 759 12.70 0.63 4.06
N VAL A 760 13.14 -0.23 5.00
CA VAL A 760 12.27 -1.19 5.70
C VAL A 760 11.08 -0.44 6.33
N ASP A 761 9.86 -0.85 6.00
CA ASP A 761 8.58 -0.28 6.47
C ASP A 761 8.15 1.07 5.87
N ALA A 762 8.82 1.60 4.84
CA ALA A 762 8.40 2.85 4.20
C ALA A 762 6.97 2.81 3.58
N ALA A 763 6.44 1.64 3.19
CA ALA A 763 5.05 1.52 2.76
C ALA A 763 4.10 1.70 3.96
N LYS A 764 4.38 1.00 5.05
CA LYS A 764 3.65 1.16 6.33
C LYS A 764 3.71 2.59 6.85
N HIS A 765 4.87 3.24 6.75
CA HIS A 765 5.05 4.64 7.13
C HIS A 765 4.21 5.59 6.27
N ARG A 766 4.14 5.35 4.95
CA ARG A 766 3.25 6.10 4.06
C ARG A 766 1.80 5.92 4.48
N ASP A 767 1.36 4.69 4.68
CA ASP A 767 -0.04 4.40 4.98
C ASP A 767 -0.44 5.00 6.33
N ALA A 768 0.42 4.93 7.35
CA ALA A 768 0.20 5.60 8.62
C ALA A 768 0.12 7.14 8.49
N ALA A 769 0.96 7.75 7.64
CA ALA A 769 0.91 9.19 7.37
C ALA A 769 -0.36 9.60 6.62
N VAL A 770 -0.80 8.77 5.66
CA VAL A 770 -2.06 8.93 4.92
C VAL A 770 -3.24 8.86 5.90
N GLU A 771 -3.31 7.82 6.72
CA GLU A 771 -4.37 7.64 7.72
C GLU A 771 -4.41 8.78 8.74
N TYR A 772 -3.24 9.18 9.26
CA TYR A 772 -3.14 10.31 10.18
C TYR A 772 -3.70 11.60 9.57
N LEU A 773 -3.32 11.92 8.33
CA LEU A 773 -3.84 13.12 7.63
C LEU A 773 -5.34 13.02 7.32
N ALA A 774 -5.80 11.85 6.87
CA ALA A 774 -7.21 11.59 6.59
C ALA A 774 -8.07 11.82 7.83
N GLN A 775 -7.66 11.22 8.96
CA GLN A 775 -8.32 11.39 10.25
C GLN A 775 -8.27 12.85 10.71
N LYS A 776 -7.11 13.51 10.60
CA LYS A 776 -6.93 14.92 10.99
C LYS A 776 -7.84 15.86 10.21
N LEU A 777 -8.07 15.57 8.93
CA LEU A 777 -8.90 16.39 8.05
C LEU A 777 -10.37 15.95 8.03
N GLY A 778 -10.74 14.84 8.69
CA GLY A 778 -12.08 14.28 8.54
C GLY A 778 -12.43 14.03 7.07
N ALA A 779 -11.47 13.44 6.34
CA ALA A 779 -11.57 13.11 4.92
C ALA A 779 -11.19 11.65 4.69
N GLU A 780 -11.65 11.06 3.60
CA GLU A 780 -11.20 9.72 3.22
C GLU A 780 -9.75 9.76 2.71
N PRO A 781 -8.93 8.72 2.93
CA PRO A 781 -7.57 8.61 2.38
C PRO A 781 -7.48 8.94 0.88
N SER A 782 -8.45 8.48 0.09
CA SER A 782 -8.51 8.73 -1.36
C SER A 782 -8.76 10.20 -1.73
N GLU A 783 -9.28 11.01 -0.82
CA GLU A 783 -9.52 12.44 -1.05
C GLU A 783 -8.28 13.30 -0.81
N LEU A 784 -7.30 12.81 -0.06
CA LEU A 784 -6.14 13.62 0.38
C LEU A 784 -5.37 14.24 -0.78
N ASN A 785 -5.11 13.49 -1.85
CA ASN A 785 -4.39 14.05 -3.00
C ASN A 785 -5.17 15.21 -3.64
N LYS A 786 -6.50 15.07 -3.77
CA LYS A 786 -7.35 16.15 -4.27
C LYS A 786 -7.36 17.36 -3.31
N LEU A 787 -7.40 17.10 -2.01
CA LEU A 787 -7.51 18.14 -0.98
C LEU A 787 -6.19 18.87 -0.71
N LEU A 788 -5.04 18.27 -0.94
CA LEU A 788 -3.75 18.86 -0.57
C LEU A 788 -2.79 19.02 -1.75
N ASP A 789 -3.08 18.42 -2.91
CA ASP A 789 -2.13 18.28 -4.04
C ASP A 789 -0.78 17.77 -3.50
N THR A 790 -0.90 16.73 -2.67
CA THR A 790 0.17 16.12 -1.88
C THR A 790 0.12 14.63 -2.16
N ASP A 791 1.10 14.17 -2.93
CA ASP A 791 1.37 12.75 -3.04
C ASP A 791 2.32 12.36 -1.90
N LEU A 792 1.85 11.45 -1.03
CA LEU A 792 2.68 10.83 -0.01
C LEU A 792 3.35 9.62 -0.65
N PHE A 793 4.65 9.75 -0.91
CA PHE A 793 5.44 8.74 -1.59
C PHE A 793 6.10 7.79 -0.59
N VAL A 794 6.07 6.52 -0.96
CA VAL A 794 7.03 5.55 -0.43
C VAL A 794 8.43 5.98 -0.88
N ASP A 795 9.43 5.77 -0.02
CA ASP A 795 10.80 6.22 -0.24
C ASP A 795 11.33 5.91 -1.66
N PRO A 796 11.58 6.93 -2.52
CA PRO A 796 12.04 6.70 -3.89
C PRO A 796 13.45 6.10 -3.94
N ARG A 797 14.19 6.05 -2.83
CA ARG A 797 15.51 5.41 -2.75
C ARG A 797 15.46 3.89 -2.93
N ARG A 798 14.31 3.27 -2.66
CA ARG A 798 14.09 1.82 -2.90
C ARG A 798 14.38 1.41 -4.33
N ILE A 799 14.16 2.34 -5.25
CA ILE A 799 14.35 2.15 -6.68
C ILE A 799 15.84 2.06 -7.04
N HIS A 800 16.73 2.62 -6.20
CA HIS A 800 18.17 2.63 -6.41
C HIS A 800 18.92 1.68 -5.47
N LEU A 801 18.22 0.76 -4.79
CA LEU A 801 18.84 -0.18 -3.85
C LEU A 801 20.02 -0.95 -4.46
N TYR A 802 19.98 -1.24 -5.75
CA TYR A 802 21.08 -1.92 -6.43
C TYR A 802 22.31 -1.03 -6.67
N ASP A 803 22.15 0.30 -6.73
CA ASP A 803 23.28 1.23 -6.81
C ASP A 803 24.08 1.29 -5.49
N GLU A 804 23.41 0.99 -4.38
CA GLU A 804 23.97 0.91 -3.03
C GLU A 804 24.49 -0.52 -2.74
N VAL A 805 23.63 -1.53 -2.89
CA VAL A 805 23.94 -2.94 -2.59
C VAL A 805 25.07 -3.49 -3.46
N PHE A 806 25.07 -3.16 -4.75
CA PHE A 806 26.10 -3.61 -5.70
C PHE A 806 27.13 -2.52 -6.01
N ALA A 807 27.28 -1.51 -5.14
CA ALA A 807 28.28 -0.47 -5.31
C ALA A 807 29.69 -1.03 -5.53
N GLN A 808 30.00 -2.15 -4.88
CA GLN A 808 31.30 -2.84 -4.97
C GLN A 808 31.33 -3.95 -6.03
N LEU A 809 30.20 -4.23 -6.70
CA LEU A 809 30.00 -5.31 -7.66
C LEU A 809 29.44 -4.76 -8.99
N PRO A 810 30.23 -3.96 -9.75
CA PRO A 810 29.74 -3.19 -10.89
C PRO A 810 29.08 -4.03 -11.99
N LYS A 811 29.59 -5.24 -12.26
CA LYS A 811 28.98 -6.16 -13.23
C LYS A 811 27.56 -6.59 -12.80
N LEU A 812 27.40 -6.89 -11.52
CA LEU A 812 26.12 -7.33 -10.98
C LEU A 812 25.10 -6.19 -10.91
N ARG A 813 25.58 -4.99 -10.57
CA ARG A 813 24.83 -3.73 -10.65
C ARG A 813 24.27 -3.52 -12.07
N GLU A 814 25.11 -3.72 -13.07
CA GLU A 814 24.73 -3.58 -14.48
C GLU A 814 23.72 -4.64 -14.92
N GLU A 815 23.97 -5.92 -14.64
CA GLU A 815 23.05 -7.02 -14.96
C GLU A 815 21.67 -6.83 -14.30
N ALA A 816 21.62 -6.41 -13.04
CA ALA A 816 20.37 -6.16 -12.33
C ALA A 816 19.61 -4.97 -12.94
N ALA A 817 20.30 -3.88 -13.25
CA ALA A 817 19.70 -2.71 -13.89
C ALA A 817 19.21 -3.02 -15.33
N GLN A 818 19.91 -3.88 -16.07
CA GLN A 818 19.47 -4.36 -17.39
C GLN A 818 18.17 -5.16 -17.29
N GLN A 819 18.09 -6.12 -16.37
CA GLN A 819 16.87 -6.92 -16.18
C GLN A 819 15.68 -6.07 -15.73
N ALA A 820 15.91 -5.12 -14.82
CA ALA A 820 14.91 -4.14 -14.41
C ALA A 820 14.42 -3.32 -15.62
N ALA A 821 15.35 -2.79 -16.41
CA ALA A 821 15.04 -1.98 -17.58
C ALA A 821 14.28 -2.74 -18.67
N ALA A 822 14.63 -4.01 -18.91
CA ALA A 822 13.92 -4.87 -19.84
C ALA A 822 12.45 -5.06 -19.44
N PHE A 823 12.21 -5.34 -18.15
CA PHE A 823 10.86 -5.52 -17.63
C PHE A 823 10.06 -4.20 -17.61
N GLU A 824 10.68 -3.09 -17.20
CA GLU A 824 10.07 -1.76 -17.30
C GLU A 824 9.68 -1.44 -18.74
N GLN A 825 10.58 -1.70 -19.69
CA GLN A 825 10.31 -1.48 -21.10
C GLN A 825 9.12 -2.31 -21.59
N GLU A 826 9.04 -3.59 -21.21
CA GLU A 826 7.89 -4.45 -21.53
C GLU A 826 6.59 -3.88 -20.97
N MET A 827 6.57 -3.50 -19.69
CA MET A 827 5.38 -2.95 -19.02
C MET A 827 4.93 -1.63 -19.66
N LEU A 828 5.85 -0.71 -19.92
CA LEU A 828 5.53 0.60 -20.51
C LEU A 828 5.02 0.48 -21.95
N MET A 829 5.56 -0.44 -22.74
CA MET A 829 5.09 -0.70 -24.10
C MET A 829 3.71 -1.36 -24.12
N ASN A 830 3.47 -2.34 -23.24
CA ASN A 830 2.14 -2.94 -23.09
C ASN A 830 1.11 -1.91 -22.58
N LEU A 831 1.51 -0.99 -21.69
CA LEU A 831 0.66 0.11 -21.26
C LEU A 831 0.32 1.07 -22.40
N ARG A 832 1.31 1.47 -23.23
CA ARG A 832 1.05 2.28 -24.44
C ARG A 832 0.09 1.56 -25.38
N LEU A 833 0.27 0.26 -25.59
CA LEU A 833 -0.60 -0.55 -26.44
C LEU A 833 -2.03 -0.56 -25.89
N GLY A 834 -2.22 -0.87 -24.61
CA GLY A 834 -3.55 -0.87 -23.98
C GLY A 834 -4.23 0.50 -23.98
N GLN A 835 -3.45 1.59 -23.89
CA GLN A 835 -4.00 2.95 -24.06
C GLN A 835 -4.45 3.22 -25.51
N ALA A 836 -3.66 2.81 -26.50
CA ALA A 836 -4.03 2.94 -27.91
C ALA A 836 -5.29 2.10 -28.23
N GLU A 837 -5.39 0.88 -27.70
CA GLU A 837 -6.56 0.00 -27.81
C GLU A 837 -7.81 0.65 -27.19
N LYS A 838 -7.70 1.22 -25.98
CA LYS A 838 -8.82 1.94 -25.34
C LYS A 838 -9.29 3.16 -26.13
N LEU A 839 -8.40 3.77 -26.91
CA LEU A 839 -8.71 4.93 -27.74
C LEU A 839 -9.19 4.56 -29.15
N GLY A 840 -9.13 3.28 -29.54
CA GLY A 840 -9.46 2.83 -30.89
C GLY A 840 -8.50 3.35 -31.97
N ASP A 841 -7.24 3.67 -31.62
CA ASP A 841 -6.25 4.18 -32.56
C ASP A 841 -5.55 3.03 -33.30
N GLU A 842 -6.25 2.44 -34.27
CA GLU A 842 -5.78 1.25 -35.03
C GLU A 842 -4.39 1.45 -35.66
N GLY A 843 -4.08 2.67 -36.11
CA GLY A 843 -2.76 3.00 -36.68
C GLY A 843 -1.66 2.93 -35.63
N LEU A 844 -1.90 3.50 -34.44
CA LEU A 844 -0.97 3.42 -33.33
C LEU A 844 -0.86 1.99 -32.77
N ILE A 845 -1.96 1.25 -32.68
CA ILE A 845 -1.99 -0.16 -32.25
C ILE A 845 -1.09 -1.01 -33.15
N ALA A 846 -1.28 -0.93 -34.48
CA ALA A 846 -0.46 -1.69 -35.44
C ALA A 846 1.02 -1.30 -35.36
N SER A 847 1.30 0.00 -35.24
CA SER A 847 2.66 0.53 -35.07
C SER A 847 3.33 0.00 -33.79
N LEU A 848 2.62 0.04 -32.65
CA LEU A 848 3.14 -0.43 -31.36
C LEU A 848 3.36 -1.95 -31.36
N LYS A 849 2.44 -2.75 -31.89
CA LYS A 849 2.61 -4.21 -31.99
C LYS A 849 3.86 -4.58 -32.79
N LYS A 850 4.06 -3.91 -33.93
CA LYS A 850 5.21 -4.10 -34.80
C LYS A 850 6.52 -3.65 -34.15
N GLN A 851 6.49 -2.54 -33.41
CA GLN A 851 7.62 -2.08 -32.61
C GLN A 851 7.98 -3.09 -31.50
N MET A 852 6.98 -3.59 -30.77
CA MET A 852 7.18 -4.57 -29.71
C MET A 852 7.76 -5.87 -30.27
N GLU A 853 7.25 -6.36 -31.40
CA GLU A 853 7.80 -7.51 -32.12
C GLU A 853 9.26 -7.29 -32.52
N GLY A 854 9.57 -6.14 -33.14
CA GLY A 854 10.95 -5.79 -33.53
C GLY A 854 11.91 -5.63 -32.36
N MET A 855 11.41 -5.35 -31.16
CA MET A 855 12.19 -5.27 -29.93
C MET A 855 12.22 -6.59 -29.13
N GLY A 856 11.54 -7.64 -29.61
CA GLY A 856 11.39 -8.89 -28.85
C GLY A 856 10.57 -8.74 -27.56
N ILE A 857 9.78 -7.67 -27.43
CA ILE A 857 8.93 -7.41 -26.28
C ILE A 857 7.68 -8.26 -26.40
N LYS A 858 7.41 -9.06 -25.37
CA LYS A 858 6.19 -9.85 -25.31
C LYS A 858 4.97 -8.94 -25.17
N ILE A 859 4.01 -9.08 -26.08
CA ILE A 859 2.69 -8.48 -25.93
C ILE A 859 1.96 -9.26 -24.84
N THR A 860 1.79 -8.63 -23.69
CA THR A 860 1.15 -9.20 -22.52
C THR A 860 -0.01 -8.30 -22.09
N LYS A 861 -1.18 -8.90 -21.86
CA LYS A 861 -2.28 -8.22 -21.17
C LYS A 861 -2.00 -8.25 -19.67
N VAL A 862 -0.89 -7.67 -19.22
CA VAL A 862 -0.67 -7.50 -17.77
C VAL A 862 -1.64 -6.39 -17.34
N PRO A 863 -2.67 -6.70 -16.53
CA PRO A 863 -3.48 -5.64 -15.96
C PRO A 863 -2.56 -4.80 -15.08
N LEU A 864 -2.62 -3.47 -15.24
CA LEU A 864 -1.99 -2.59 -14.28
C LEU A 864 -2.59 -2.85 -12.90
N PRO A 865 -1.76 -2.91 -11.83
CA PRO A 865 -2.29 -3.01 -10.47
C PRO A 865 -3.28 -1.88 -10.18
N SER A 866 -4.34 -2.19 -9.41
CA SER A 866 -5.29 -1.17 -8.91
C SER A 866 -4.61 -0.26 -7.88
N PRO A 867 -5.24 0.84 -7.42
CA PRO A 867 -4.73 1.63 -6.30
C PRO A 867 -4.42 0.79 -5.05
N GLU A 868 -5.25 -0.20 -4.74
CA GLU A 868 -5.04 -1.14 -3.63
C GLU A 868 -3.90 -2.12 -3.93
N GLY A 869 -3.84 -2.62 -5.18
CA GLY A 869 -2.73 -3.45 -5.65
C GLY A 869 -1.38 -2.73 -5.59
N ILE A 870 -1.35 -1.42 -5.82
CA ILE A 870 -0.18 -0.58 -5.61
C ILE A 870 0.23 -0.56 -4.13
N GLY A 871 -0.74 -0.41 -3.21
CA GLY A 871 -0.49 -0.52 -1.77
C GLY A 871 0.14 -1.86 -1.40
N LEU A 872 -0.42 -2.97 -1.88
CA LEU A 872 0.11 -4.31 -1.64
C LEU A 872 1.53 -4.48 -2.20
N LEU A 873 1.77 -4.07 -3.45
CA LEU A 873 3.10 -4.17 -4.06
C LEU A 873 4.14 -3.34 -3.29
N ASN A 874 3.74 -2.19 -2.74
CA ASN A 874 4.61 -1.41 -1.87
C ASN A 874 5.00 -2.22 -0.62
N HIS A 875 4.05 -2.84 0.09
CA HIS A 875 4.34 -3.71 1.25
C HIS A 875 5.17 -4.95 0.89
N GLU A 876 4.94 -5.55 -0.28
CA GLU A 876 5.76 -6.66 -0.76
C GLU A 876 7.21 -6.22 -0.99
N ILE A 877 7.42 -5.01 -1.53
CA ILE A 877 8.75 -4.44 -1.67
C ILE A 877 9.40 -4.29 -0.29
N ASP A 878 8.70 -3.83 0.76
CA ASP A 878 9.24 -3.78 2.14
C ASP A 878 9.73 -5.17 2.59
N GLY A 879 8.92 -6.19 2.34
CA GLY A 879 9.26 -7.59 2.62
C GLY A 879 10.49 -8.08 1.85
N LEU A 880 10.64 -7.67 0.59
CA LEU A 880 11.81 -8.02 -0.24
C LEU A 880 13.06 -7.24 0.15
N VAL A 881 12.93 -5.96 0.51
CA VAL A 881 14.04 -5.15 1.05
C VAL A 881 14.56 -5.77 2.33
N ASN A 882 13.68 -6.20 3.23
CA ASN A 882 14.04 -6.95 4.42
C ASN A 882 14.82 -8.24 4.12
N GLN A 883 14.42 -8.97 3.07
CA GLN A 883 15.15 -10.15 2.63
C GLN A 883 16.50 -9.77 2.01
N LEU A 884 16.56 -8.67 1.27
CA LEU A 884 17.77 -8.18 0.62
C LEU A 884 18.81 -7.78 1.66
N GLU A 885 18.42 -7.06 2.71
CA GLU A 885 19.29 -6.75 3.84
C GLU A 885 19.91 -8.02 4.45
N LYS A 886 19.10 -9.06 4.67
CA LYS A 886 19.58 -10.35 5.19
C LYS A 886 20.57 -11.01 4.22
N ALA A 887 20.29 -10.97 2.92
CA ALA A 887 21.17 -11.52 1.88
C ALA A 887 22.49 -10.73 1.77
N VAL A 888 22.46 -9.40 1.93
CA VAL A 888 23.65 -8.54 2.02
C VAL A 888 24.50 -8.89 3.24
N MET A 889 23.87 -9.03 4.41
CA MET A 889 24.57 -9.43 5.64
C MET A 889 25.18 -10.83 5.53
N ALA A 890 24.49 -11.75 4.86
CA ALA A 890 24.98 -13.11 4.60
C ALA A 890 26.02 -13.18 3.46
N LYS A 891 26.27 -12.08 2.74
CA LYS A 891 27.06 -12.03 1.50
C LYS A 891 26.58 -13.03 0.43
N ASP A 892 25.29 -13.34 0.43
CA ASP A 892 24.65 -14.21 -0.56
C ASP A 892 24.36 -13.42 -1.84
N ILE A 893 25.33 -13.43 -2.75
CA ILE A 893 25.29 -12.63 -3.98
C ILE A 893 24.14 -13.04 -4.91
N GLU A 894 23.82 -14.34 -4.98
CA GLU A 894 22.72 -14.82 -5.84
C GLU A 894 21.35 -14.44 -5.27
N ALA A 895 21.17 -14.55 -3.95
CA ALA A 895 19.95 -14.06 -3.31
C ALA A 895 19.81 -12.53 -3.46
N GLN A 896 20.90 -11.77 -3.28
CA GLN A 896 20.89 -10.32 -3.51
C GLN A 896 20.46 -9.99 -4.94
N LYS A 897 21.03 -10.67 -5.94
CA LYS A 897 20.69 -10.48 -7.36
C LYS A 897 19.20 -10.70 -7.61
N LYS A 898 18.68 -11.85 -7.16
CA LYS A 898 17.28 -12.22 -7.32
C LYS A 898 16.35 -11.19 -6.66
N LEU A 899 16.62 -10.85 -5.41
CA LEU A 899 15.77 -9.95 -4.63
C LEU A 899 15.76 -8.53 -5.21
N VAL A 900 16.90 -8.02 -5.67
CA VAL A 900 16.97 -6.73 -6.38
C VAL A 900 16.11 -6.76 -7.64
N VAL A 901 16.20 -7.80 -8.46
CA VAL A 901 15.41 -7.92 -9.68
C VAL A 901 13.92 -7.99 -9.35
N ASP A 902 13.53 -8.73 -8.33
CA ASP A 902 12.14 -8.84 -7.89
C ASP A 902 11.58 -7.52 -7.35
N ILE A 903 12.39 -6.75 -6.61
CA ILE A 903 12.05 -5.39 -6.16
C ILE A 903 11.84 -4.48 -7.36
N ALA A 904 12.79 -4.48 -8.30
CA ALA A 904 12.72 -3.61 -9.49
C ALA A 904 11.51 -3.93 -10.37
N LYS A 905 11.16 -5.21 -10.54
CA LYS A 905 9.94 -5.63 -11.26
C LYS A 905 8.67 -5.12 -10.59
N LYS A 906 8.54 -5.28 -9.27
CA LYS A 906 7.35 -4.78 -8.55
C LYS A 906 7.26 -3.26 -8.62
N GLN A 907 8.39 -2.57 -8.48
CA GLN A 907 8.44 -1.13 -8.63
C GLN A 907 8.03 -0.68 -10.04
N ALA A 908 8.47 -1.39 -11.08
CA ALA A 908 8.05 -1.13 -12.46
C ALA A 908 6.52 -1.24 -12.63
N MET A 909 5.90 -2.24 -11.98
CA MET A 909 4.45 -2.41 -11.99
C MET A 909 3.73 -1.25 -11.28
N ILE A 910 4.23 -0.82 -10.11
CA ILE A 910 3.73 0.35 -9.38
C ILE A 910 3.83 1.60 -10.26
N ASN A 911 5.01 1.88 -10.81
CA ASN A 911 5.27 3.07 -11.61
C ASN A 911 4.39 3.11 -12.87
N ALA A 912 4.17 1.97 -13.52
CA ALA A 912 3.27 1.87 -14.67
C ALA A 912 1.81 2.15 -14.28
N ALA A 913 1.39 1.77 -13.08
CA ALA A 913 0.01 1.88 -12.61
C ALA A 913 -0.36 3.23 -12.00
N GLU A 914 0.52 3.83 -11.20
CA GLU A 914 0.25 5.08 -10.48
C GLU A 914 0.00 6.26 -11.43
N LYS A 915 0.36 6.13 -12.71
CA LYS A 915 0.23 7.20 -13.73
C LYS A 915 0.86 8.53 -13.29
N GLY A 916 1.74 8.47 -12.29
CA GLY A 916 2.29 9.60 -11.57
C GLY A 916 3.35 10.35 -12.36
N GLY A 917 4.12 11.18 -11.65
CA GLY A 917 5.14 12.02 -12.24
C GLY A 917 6.24 11.28 -12.98
N TYR A 918 6.48 9.99 -12.68
CA TYR A 918 7.57 9.15 -13.20
C TYR A 918 7.14 7.68 -13.30
N PHE A 919 7.41 7.05 -14.44
CA PHE A 919 6.99 5.70 -14.83
C PHE A 919 8.12 4.66 -14.79
N SER A 920 9.35 5.07 -14.46
CA SER A 920 10.51 4.19 -14.52
C SER A 920 11.56 4.55 -13.48
N GLY A 921 12.38 3.58 -13.09
CA GLY A 921 13.44 3.80 -12.12
C GLY A 921 14.49 4.80 -12.59
N GLY A 922 14.81 4.80 -13.89
CA GLY A 922 15.64 5.82 -14.52
C GLY A 922 15.04 7.22 -14.49
N GLY A 923 13.72 7.32 -14.72
CA GLY A 923 12.97 8.58 -14.64
C GLY A 923 13.02 9.17 -13.23
N VAL A 924 12.76 8.33 -12.22
CA VAL A 924 12.89 8.73 -10.81
C VAL A 924 14.33 9.14 -10.50
N ARG A 925 15.34 8.37 -10.93
CA ARG A 925 16.75 8.73 -10.68
C ARG A 925 17.09 10.11 -11.24
N SER A 926 16.86 10.30 -12.54
CA SER A 926 17.27 11.51 -13.26
C SER A 926 16.51 12.77 -12.84
N MET A 927 15.23 12.64 -12.48
CA MET A 927 14.32 13.78 -12.27
C MET A 927 13.89 13.98 -10.82
N VAL A 928 14.18 13.02 -9.94
CA VAL A 928 13.84 13.08 -8.52
C VAL A 928 15.12 13.00 -7.70
N SER A 929 15.80 11.86 -7.71
CA SER A 929 16.91 11.58 -6.79
C SER A 929 18.22 12.33 -7.10
N GLU A 930 18.53 12.59 -8.37
CA GLU A 930 19.74 13.32 -8.79
C GLU A 930 19.50 14.81 -9.06
N ARG A 931 18.32 15.36 -8.71
CA ARG A 931 18.12 16.81 -8.78
C ARG A 931 19.00 17.52 -7.77
N ASP A 932 19.55 18.67 -8.17
CA ASP A 932 20.46 19.50 -7.36
C ASP A 932 19.92 19.94 -5.98
N TYR A 933 18.64 19.72 -5.68
CA TYR A 933 17.96 20.16 -4.47
C TYR A 933 17.11 19.08 -3.79
N PHE A 934 17.32 17.77 -4.01
CA PHE A 934 16.43 16.80 -3.35
C PHE A 934 16.61 16.82 -1.80
N PRO A 935 15.60 17.24 -1.00
CA PRO A 935 15.79 17.46 0.43
C PRO A 935 15.95 16.13 1.18
N GLY A 936 16.99 16.02 2.01
CA GLY A 936 17.42 14.75 2.60
C GLY A 936 18.40 13.95 1.75
N TYR A 937 18.68 14.45 0.55
CA TYR A 937 19.80 14.09 -0.30
C TYR A 937 20.57 15.38 -0.62
N GLU A 938 20.84 16.19 0.41
CA GLU A 938 21.98 17.10 0.28
C GLU A 938 23.17 16.16 0.03
N PRO A 939 23.84 16.20 -1.14
CA PRO A 939 25.20 15.68 -1.15
C PRO A 939 25.85 16.42 0.02
N TYR A 940 26.39 15.70 1.01
CA TYR A 940 27.16 16.34 2.06
C TYR A 940 28.09 17.30 1.34
N LYS A 941 27.87 18.60 1.55
CA LYS A 941 28.78 19.62 1.06
C LYS A 941 30.00 19.48 1.95
N GLN A 942 30.83 18.47 1.69
CA GLN A 942 32.16 18.45 2.23
C GLN A 942 32.91 19.53 1.49
N LEU A 943 33.46 20.47 2.24
CA LEU A 943 34.52 21.29 1.72
C LEU A 943 35.69 20.34 1.46
N ASP A 944 36.23 20.37 0.25
CA ASP A 944 37.49 19.73 -0.06
C ASP A 944 38.51 20.17 1.00
N PRO A 945 39.07 19.25 1.80
CA PRO A 945 40.00 19.62 2.86
C PRO A 945 41.23 20.36 2.31
N ALA A 946 41.59 20.13 1.04
CA ALA A 946 42.73 20.76 0.40
C ALA A 946 42.42 22.11 -0.26
N THR A 947 41.19 22.30 -0.78
CA THR A 947 40.86 23.49 -1.60
C THR A 947 39.79 24.40 -1.00
N GLY A 948 39.05 23.94 0.03
CA GLY A 948 37.93 24.66 0.61
C GLY A 948 36.75 24.84 -0.34
N GLN A 949 36.75 24.21 -1.51
CA GLN A 949 35.60 24.22 -2.42
C GLN A 949 34.57 23.19 -2.00
N VAL A 950 33.30 23.51 -2.20
CA VAL A 950 32.19 22.58 -1.98
C VAL A 950 32.30 21.42 -2.97
N ILE A 951 32.65 20.24 -2.48
CA ILE A 951 32.53 18.98 -3.24
C ILE A 951 31.12 18.42 -2.96
N LYS A 952 30.43 17.98 -4.02
CA LYS A 952 29.18 17.23 -3.86
C LYS A 952 29.52 15.80 -3.44
N VAL A 953 29.34 15.46 -2.16
CA VAL A 953 29.59 14.09 -1.65
C VAL A 953 28.28 13.45 -1.20
N GLY A 954 27.61 12.76 -2.12
CA GLY A 954 26.58 11.78 -1.79
C GLY A 954 27.02 10.44 -2.37
N GLU A 955 26.73 9.31 -1.72
CA GLU A 955 27.22 8.00 -2.16
C GLU A 955 26.76 7.58 -3.58
N MET A 956 25.72 8.22 -4.14
CA MET A 956 25.43 8.16 -5.59
C MET A 956 25.78 9.43 -6.37
N ALA A 957 26.00 10.58 -5.72
CA ALA A 957 26.48 11.80 -6.37
C ALA A 957 27.96 11.59 -6.75
N GLY A 958 28.18 10.98 -7.91
CA GLY A 958 29.49 10.57 -8.41
C GLY A 958 29.46 9.28 -9.21
N LYS A 959 28.42 8.44 -9.05
CA LYS A 959 28.22 7.25 -9.89
C LYS A 959 27.39 7.66 -11.11
N PRO A 960 27.92 7.58 -12.35
CA PRO A 960 27.11 7.86 -13.54
C PRO A 960 25.89 6.93 -13.59
N MET A 961 24.77 7.43 -14.11
CA MET A 961 23.63 6.60 -14.46
C MET A 961 24.07 5.52 -15.45
N LEU A 962 23.61 4.29 -15.23
CA LEU A 962 23.83 3.20 -16.18
C LEU A 962 23.04 3.46 -17.47
N LYS A 963 23.51 2.91 -18.59
CA LYS A 963 22.82 3.04 -19.89
C LYS A 963 21.39 2.49 -19.83
N SER A 964 21.16 1.40 -19.10
CA SER A 964 19.82 0.85 -18.82
C SER A 964 18.93 1.81 -18.01
N GLN A 965 19.50 2.59 -17.08
CA GLN A 965 18.77 3.64 -16.36
C GLN A 965 18.49 4.86 -17.25
N LEU A 966 19.40 5.22 -18.15
CA LEU A 966 19.17 6.30 -19.12
C LEU A 966 18.10 5.91 -20.15
N LEU A 967 18.09 4.65 -20.60
CA LEU A 967 17.04 4.10 -21.46
C LEU A 967 15.66 4.22 -20.81
N THR A 968 15.53 3.73 -19.59
CA THR A 968 14.25 3.76 -18.86
C THR A 968 13.81 5.19 -18.54
N ALA A 969 14.75 6.10 -18.24
CA ALA A 969 14.46 7.53 -18.11
C ALA A 969 13.92 8.14 -19.40
N ALA A 970 14.50 7.77 -20.55
CA ALA A 970 14.06 8.24 -21.87
C ALA A 970 12.66 7.71 -22.20
N LEU A 971 12.40 6.42 -21.95
CA LEU A 971 11.07 5.80 -22.11
C LEU A 971 10.00 6.48 -21.24
N ASP A 972 10.34 6.85 -20.00
CA ASP A 972 9.46 7.59 -19.09
C ASP A 972 9.03 8.96 -19.65
N GLN A 973 9.96 9.75 -20.21
CA GLN A 973 9.58 11.04 -20.82
C GLN A 973 8.84 10.84 -22.14
N LEU A 974 9.17 9.81 -22.92
CA LEU A 974 8.51 9.50 -24.18
C LEU A 974 7.02 9.23 -23.98
N MET A 975 6.65 8.43 -22.97
CA MET A 975 5.25 8.16 -22.64
C MET A 975 4.45 9.42 -22.34
N LYS A 976 5.06 10.38 -21.63
CA LYS A 976 4.42 11.66 -21.32
C LYS A 976 4.28 12.49 -22.58
N LEU A 977 5.32 12.54 -23.41
CA LEU A 977 5.26 13.21 -24.71
C LEU A 977 4.14 12.65 -25.59
N ASP A 978 4.01 11.33 -25.71
CA ASP A 978 2.94 10.70 -26.48
C ASP A 978 1.54 11.05 -25.94
N LYS A 979 1.37 11.06 -24.62
CA LYS A 979 0.11 11.47 -23.99
C LYS A 979 -0.29 12.86 -24.47
N TYR A 980 0.58 13.86 -24.33
CA TYR A 980 0.25 15.23 -24.69
C TYR A 980 0.22 15.44 -26.21
N ALA A 981 1.05 14.74 -26.97
CA ALA A 981 0.98 14.65 -28.42
C ALA A 981 -0.40 14.16 -28.88
N SER A 982 -0.89 13.06 -28.31
CA SER A 982 -2.21 12.52 -28.66
C SER A 982 -3.35 13.45 -28.27
N GLN A 983 -3.22 14.20 -27.16
CA GLN A 983 -4.19 15.23 -26.77
C GLN A 983 -4.17 16.42 -27.76
N PHE A 984 -2.98 16.82 -28.19
CA PHE A 984 -2.81 17.85 -29.22
C PHE A 984 -3.46 17.45 -30.54
N LEU A 985 -3.21 16.22 -31.01
CA LEU A 985 -3.74 15.69 -32.27
C LEU A 985 -5.27 15.51 -32.24
N ARG A 986 -5.84 15.18 -31.07
CA ARG A 986 -7.29 15.05 -30.88
C ARG A 986 -8.04 16.39 -30.79
N GLY A 987 -7.31 17.50 -30.76
CA GLY A 987 -7.86 18.84 -30.57
C GLY A 987 -8.11 19.11 -29.09
N ALA A 988 -7.37 20.06 -28.52
CA ALA A 988 -7.68 20.56 -27.18
C ALA A 988 -9.02 21.33 -27.24
N VAL A 989 -9.92 21.07 -26.28
CA VAL A 989 -11.32 21.52 -26.33
C VAL A 989 -11.44 23.04 -26.14
N ASN A 990 -10.39 23.71 -25.66
CA ASN A 990 -10.32 25.16 -25.53
C ASN A 990 -8.87 25.69 -25.48
N PRO A 991 -8.65 27.02 -25.61
CA PRO A 991 -7.30 27.62 -25.64
C PRO A 991 -6.45 27.35 -24.40
N SER A 992 -7.06 27.24 -23.21
CA SER A 992 -6.33 26.93 -21.97
C SER A 992 -5.76 25.51 -22.02
N GLN A 993 -6.58 24.55 -22.45
CA GLN A 993 -6.13 23.16 -22.61
C GLN A 993 -5.05 23.05 -23.69
N LEU A 994 -5.15 23.82 -24.79
CA LEU A 994 -4.11 23.86 -25.82
C LEU A 994 -2.79 24.39 -25.26
N ALA A 995 -2.84 25.49 -24.51
CA ALA A 995 -1.65 26.06 -23.87
C ALA A 995 -1.01 25.07 -22.88
N ASP A 996 -1.82 24.36 -22.09
CA ASP A 996 -1.33 23.33 -21.16
C ASP A 996 -0.71 22.14 -21.88
N VAL A 997 -1.33 21.66 -22.97
CA VAL A 997 -0.79 20.58 -23.80
C VAL A 997 0.57 20.98 -24.37
N LEU A 998 0.67 22.18 -24.97
CA LEU A 998 1.90 22.70 -25.56
C LEU A 998 3.00 22.91 -24.51
N LYS A 999 2.65 23.46 -23.34
CA LYS A 999 3.54 23.62 -22.19
C LYS A 999 4.12 22.28 -21.76
N ASN A 1000 3.29 21.24 -21.68
CA ASN A 1000 3.73 19.92 -21.26
C ASN A 1000 4.58 19.23 -22.34
N ILE A 1001 4.22 19.33 -23.62
CA ILE A 1001 5.07 18.84 -24.71
C ILE A 1001 6.47 19.45 -24.60
N GLY A 1002 6.58 20.77 -24.40
CA GLY A 1002 7.88 21.41 -24.26
C GLY A 1002 8.65 20.98 -23.03
N LYS A 1003 7.99 20.91 -21.87
CA LYS A 1003 8.58 20.43 -20.60
C LYS A 1003 9.17 19.02 -20.73
N TYR A 1004 8.43 18.07 -21.31
CA TYR A 1004 8.89 16.69 -21.41
C TYR A 1004 9.90 16.50 -22.54
N GLY A 1005 9.84 17.32 -23.60
CA GLY A 1005 10.84 17.35 -24.66
C GLY A 1005 12.21 17.81 -24.16
N GLU A 1006 12.24 18.86 -23.35
CA GLU A 1006 13.46 19.35 -22.68
C GLU A 1006 14.07 18.29 -21.75
N ARG A 1007 13.23 17.65 -20.92
CA ARG A 1007 13.66 16.56 -20.03
C ARG A 1007 14.24 15.38 -20.80
N PHE A 1008 13.60 14.99 -21.91
CA PHE A 1008 14.08 13.94 -22.78
C PHE A 1008 15.45 14.32 -23.37
N ALA A 1009 15.59 15.53 -23.93
CA ALA A 1009 16.86 16.01 -24.48
C ALA A 1009 18.01 15.99 -23.46
N SER A 1010 17.76 16.38 -22.20
CA SER A 1010 18.76 16.29 -21.13
C SER A 1010 19.22 14.85 -20.85
N ILE A 1011 18.32 13.85 -20.95
CA ILE A 1011 18.69 12.44 -20.80
C ILE A 1011 19.59 11.98 -21.95
N VAL A 1012 19.31 12.42 -23.18
CA VAL A 1012 20.13 12.13 -24.37
C VAL A 1012 21.54 12.68 -24.21
N GLU A 1013 21.64 13.93 -23.77
CA GLU A 1013 22.92 14.58 -23.52
C GLU A 1013 23.73 13.81 -22.46
N ARG A 1014 23.10 13.43 -21.34
CA ARG A 1014 23.72 12.62 -20.28
C ARG A 1014 24.16 11.25 -20.76
N ALA A 1015 23.45 10.67 -21.73
CA ALA A 1015 23.86 9.39 -22.32
C ALA A 1015 25.18 9.49 -23.09
N GLY A 1016 25.67 10.69 -23.42
CA GLY A 1016 26.99 10.85 -24.04
C GLY A 1016 27.10 10.17 -25.40
N ILE A 1017 25.97 10.02 -26.08
CA ILE A 1017 25.85 9.43 -27.41
C ILE A 1017 26.59 10.34 -28.41
N LYS A 1018 27.88 10.06 -28.61
CA LYS A 1018 28.75 10.76 -29.55
C LYS A 1018 28.63 10.08 -30.91
N GLY A 1019 27.70 10.52 -31.74
CA GLY A 1019 27.53 9.92 -33.06
C GLY A 1019 26.39 10.47 -33.92
N THR A 1020 25.38 11.10 -33.34
CA THR A 1020 24.26 11.62 -34.13
C THR A 1020 24.38 13.13 -34.35
N GLY A 1021 25.24 13.53 -35.29
CA GLY A 1021 25.37 14.94 -35.70
C GLY A 1021 24.03 15.58 -36.09
N ASP A 1022 23.08 14.77 -36.57
CA ASP A 1022 21.74 15.24 -36.95
C ASP A 1022 20.71 15.10 -35.83
N ALA A 1023 20.71 14.02 -35.02
CA ALA A 1023 19.65 13.83 -34.02
C ALA A 1023 19.82 14.73 -32.79
N ALA A 1024 21.04 14.87 -32.23
CA ALA A 1024 21.26 15.74 -31.07
C ALA A 1024 21.06 17.23 -31.44
N SER A 1025 21.46 17.62 -32.65
CA SER A 1025 21.21 18.95 -33.23
C SER A 1025 19.71 19.17 -33.51
N ALA A 1026 19.02 18.17 -34.06
CA ALA A 1026 17.57 18.19 -34.23
C ALA A 1026 16.84 18.30 -32.88
N PHE A 1027 17.29 17.59 -31.84
CA PHE A 1027 16.72 17.66 -30.49
C PHE A 1027 16.99 18.99 -29.78
N SER A 1028 18.15 19.59 -29.99
CA SER A 1028 18.46 20.94 -29.50
C SER A 1028 17.62 22.00 -30.22
N GLY A 1029 17.44 21.86 -31.54
CA GLY A 1029 16.53 22.66 -32.33
C GLY A 1029 15.06 22.47 -31.93
N LEU A 1030 14.66 21.25 -31.56
CA LEU A 1030 13.34 20.91 -31.02
C LEU A 1030 13.11 21.52 -29.64
N ALA A 1031 14.09 21.42 -28.75
CA ALA A 1031 14.04 22.03 -27.42
C ALA A 1031 13.92 23.56 -27.53
N ALA A 1032 14.67 24.20 -28.43
CA ALA A 1032 14.54 25.63 -28.71
C ALA A 1032 13.16 25.99 -29.30
N LYS A 1033 12.62 25.18 -30.22
CA LYS A 1033 11.25 25.34 -30.74
C LYS A 1033 10.21 25.22 -29.62
N PHE A 1034 10.34 24.23 -28.75
CA PHE A 1034 9.44 24.00 -27.61
C PHE A 1034 9.52 25.08 -26.53
N GLU A 1035 10.72 25.58 -26.23
CA GLU A 1035 10.94 26.70 -25.33
C GLU A 1035 10.33 27.99 -25.89
N ASN A 1036 10.46 28.21 -27.20
CA ASN A 1036 9.82 29.32 -27.90
C ASN A 1036 8.29 29.18 -27.87
N ILE A 1037 7.76 27.97 -28.07
CA ILE A 1037 6.33 27.67 -27.93
C ILE A 1037 5.84 28.04 -26.51
N LEU A 1038 6.57 27.63 -25.47
CA LEU A 1038 6.33 27.92 -24.06
C LEU A 1038 6.34 29.42 -23.74
N LYS A 1039 7.35 30.14 -24.25
CA LYS A 1039 7.48 31.60 -24.08
C LYS A 1039 6.32 32.34 -24.73
N ASN A 1040 5.89 31.92 -25.92
CA ASN A 1040 4.80 32.56 -26.66
C ASN A 1040 3.40 32.24 -26.09
N THR A 1041 3.21 31.08 -25.46
CA THR A 1041 1.94 30.73 -24.79
C THR A 1041 1.76 31.40 -23.43
N ARG A 1042 2.83 31.74 -22.70
CA ARG A 1042 2.69 32.49 -21.44
C ARG A 1042 2.05 33.87 -21.61
N ASN A 1043 2.27 34.49 -22.77
CA ASN A 1043 1.73 35.79 -23.11
C ASN A 1043 0.45 35.69 -23.95
N LEU A 1044 -0.30 34.55 -23.91
CA LEU A 1044 -1.47 34.29 -24.77
C LEU A 1044 -2.79 35.05 -24.43
N PRO A 1045 -2.99 35.61 -23.23
CA PRO A 1045 -4.18 36.44 -22.96
C PRO A 1045 -4.15 37.83 -23.64
N GLU A 1046 -3.02 38.53 -23.66
CA GLU A 1046 -2.90 39.98 -23.97
C GLU A 1046 -2.99 40.44 -25.46
N LYS A 1047 -3.31 39.56 -26.41
CA LYS A 1047 -3.19 39.79 -27.87
C LYS A 1047 -4.29 39.06 -28.65
N LEU A 1048 -5.36 38.62 -27.96
CA LEU A 1048 -6.37 37.69 -28.47
C LEU A 1048 -7.17 38.24 -29.67
N ALA A 1049 -7.10 39.54 -29.96
CA ALA A 1049 -7.72 40.15 -31.14
C ALA A 1049 -6.86 40.08 -32.44
N GLU A 1050 -5.55 39.81 -32.36
CA GLU A 1050 -4.64 39.70 -33.54
C GLU A 1050 -4.15 38.25 -33.79
N ARG A 1051 -4.72 37.26 -33.09
CA ARG A 1051 -4.01 36.05 -32.65
C ARG A 1051 -4.19 34.77 -33.46
N GLN A 1052 -5.08 34.70 -34.46
CA GLN A 1052 -5.30 33.47 -35.23
C GLN A 1052 -4.03 32.99 -35.93
N LYS A 1053 -3.25 33.92 -36.48
CA LYS A 1053 -1.96 33.63 -37.14
C LYS A 1053 -0.93 33.05 -36.16
N VAL A 1054 -0.83 33.62 -34.96
CA VAL A 1054 0.10 33.13 -33.92
C VAL A 1054 -0.26 31.72 -33.48
N ILE A 1055 -1.56 31.41 -33.33
CA ILE A 1055 -2.01 30.05 -32.99
C ILE A 1055 -1.69 29.09 -34.14
N ASN A 1056 -1.96 29.46 -35.39
CA ASN A 1056 -1.65 28.64 -36.57
C ASN A 1056 -0.15 28.37 -36.71
N ASP A 1057 0.69 29.40 -36.53
CA ASP A 1057 2.15 29.28 -36.58
C ASP A 1057 2.66 28.37 -35.46
N LEU A 1058 2.09 28.48 -34.25
CA LEU A 1058 2.44 27.64 -33.11
C LEU A 1058 2.05 26.17 -33.33
N VAL A 1059 0.87 25.94 -33.88
CA VAL A 1059 0.39 24.60 -34.25
C VAL A 1059 1.27 23.98 -35.33
N ALA A 1060 1.62 24.76 -36.37
CA ALA A 1060 2.52 24.31 -37.43
C ALA A 1060 3.92 23.97 -36.90
N GLN A 1061 4.49 24.84 -36.07
CA GLN A 1061 5.79 24.60 -35.42
C GLN A 1061 5.75 23.35 -34.53
N THR A 1062 4.66 23.14 -33.78
CA THR A 1062 4.47 21.95 -32.94
C THR A 1062 4.36 20.67 -33.78
N LYS A 1063 3.62 20.70 -34.90
CA LYS A 1063 3.51 19.56 -35.84
C LYS A 1063 4.87 19.19 -36.43
N THR A 1064 5.62 20.17 -36.93
CA THR A 1064 6.98 19.96 -37.44
C THR A 1064 7.88 19.39 -36.34
N ALA A 1065 7.81 19.96 -35.14
CA ALA A 1065 8.59 19.49 -34.01
C ALA A 1065 8.27 18.04 -33.63
N MET A 1066 7.00 17.67 -33.58
CA MET A 1066 6.58 16.29 -33.31
C MET A 1066 7.01 15.32 -34.42
N GLY A 1067 6.96 15.74 -35.69
CA GLY A 1067 7.43 14.93 -36.82
C GLY A 1067 8.95 14.69 -36.79
N ASP A 1068 9.73 15.71 -36.45
CA ASP A 1068 11.19 15.59 -36.29
C ASP A 1068 11.55 14.74 -35.05
N PHE A 1069 10.81 14.90 -33.96
CA PHE A 1069 10.94 14.10 -32.74
C PHE A 1069 10.66 12.62 -33.01
N ASP A 1070 9.59 12.32 -33.74
CA ASP A 1070 9.21 10.96 -34.12
C ASP A 1070 10.31 10.27 -34.93
N LYS A 1071 10.95 10.99 -35.85
CA LYS A 1071 12.08 10.47 -36.64
C LYS A 1071 13.30 10.14 -35.78
N SER A 1072 13.56 10.95 -34.76
CA SER A 1072 14.85 10.96 -34.07
C SER A 1072 14.86 10.10 -32.80
N HIS A 1073 13.74 9.97 -32.08
CA HIS A 1073 13.74 9.29 -30.78
C HIS A 1073 13.87 7.77 -30.90
N PHE A 1074 13.38 7.15 -31.98
CA PHE A 1074 13.52 5.70 -32.16
C PHE A 1074 14.96 5.24 -32.41
N ALA A 1075 15.71 5.98 -33.22
CA ALA A 1075 17.13 5.70 -33.45
C ALA A 1075 17.90 5.74 -32.13
N LEU A 1076 17.59 6.72 -31.29
CA LEU A 1076 18.12 6.87 -29.95
C LEU A 1076 17.72 5.75 -29.00
N ILE A 1077 16.44 5.35 -28.93
CA ILE A 1077 16.02 4.22 -28.09
C ILE A 1077 16.74 2.94 -28.52
N LYS A 1078 16.89 2.71 -29.82
CA LYS A 1078 17.65 1.57 -30.36
C LYS A 1078 19.12 1.62 -29.93
N GLU A 1079 19.75 2.78 -30.03
CA GLU A 1079 21.15 2.96 -29.60
C GLU A 1079 21.30 2.73 -28.09
N LEU A 1080 20.41 3.29 -27.28
CA LEU A 1080 20.39 3.07 -25.83
C LEU A 1080 20.13 1.60 -25.46
N GLN A 1081 19.29 0.87 -26.20
CA GLN A 1081 19.07 -0.57 -26.02
C GLN A 1081 20.33 -1.37 -26.36
N SER A 1082 20.99 -1.03 -27.47
CA SER A 1082 22.24 -1.65 -27.90
C SER A 1082 23.35 -1.43 -26.87
N GLU A 1083 23.52 -0.20 -26.39
CA GLU A 1083 24.49 0.13 -25.35
C GLU A 1083 24.13 -0.46 -23.98
N ALA A 1084 22.84 -0.64 -23.70
CA ALA A 1084 22.36 -1.31 -22.50
C ALA A 1084 22.40 -2.84 -22.60
N ASN A 1085 22.92 -3.41 -23.71
CA ASN A 1085 22.99 -4.86 -23.95
C ASN A 1085 21.62 -5.57 -23.80
N LEU A 1086 20.53 -4.89 -24.13
CA LEU A 1086 19.20 -5.48 -24.20
C LEU A 1086 19.03 -6.00 -25.63
N HIS A 1087 19.03 -7.33 -25.80
CA HIS A 1087 19.07 -8.03 -27.09
C HIS A 1087 18.34 -7.31 -28.23
N ALA A 1088 19.08 -6.86 -29.24
CA ALA A 1088 18.49 -6.37 -30.49
C ALA A 1088 18.22 -7.57 -31.40
N VAL A 1089 16.96 -7.78 -31.82
CA VAL A 1089 16.64 -8.65 -32.94
C VAL A 1089 16.88 -7.86 -34.21
N ASP A 1090 17.79 -8.31 -35.07
CA ASP A 1090 18.29 -7.60 -36.27
C ASP A 1090 17.22 -7.28 -37.35
N GLY A 1091 15.95 -7.67 -37.17
CA GLY A 1091 14.87 -7.51 -38.16
C GLY A 1091 13.97 -6.25 -38.05
N GLY A 1092 14.10 -5.44 -36.99
CA GLY A 1092 13.12 -4.38 -36.68
C GLY A 1092 13.12 -3.12 -37.56
N LEU A 1093 14.16 -2.88 -38.37
CA LEU A 1093 14.37 -1.60 -39.07
C LEU A 1093 13.38 -1.32 -40.21
N GLU A 1094 13.11 -2.31 -41.07
CA GLU A 1094 12.17 -2.19 -42.18
C GLU A 1094 10.71 -2.16 -41.69
N ALA A 1095 10.46 -2.91 -40.63
CA ALA A 1095 9.20 -2.94 -39.92
C ALA A 1095 8.84 -1.55 -39.36
N LEU A 1096 9.82 -0.90 -38.71
CA LEU A 1096 9.72 0.42 -38.10
C LEU A 1096 9.56 1.55 -39.13
N ALA A 1097 10.31 1.53 -40.23
CA ALA A 1097 10.19 2.52 -41.31
C ALA A 1097 8.77 2.56 -41.91
N ALA A 1098 8.13 1.39 -42.05
CA ALA A 1098 6.75 1.29 -42.52
C ALA A 1098 5.72 1.78 -41.48
N ALA A 1099 5.97 1.61 -40.18
CA ALA A 1099 5.09 2.13 -39.12
C ALA A 1099 5.15 3.66 -39.00
N MET A 1100 6.32 4.26 -39.23
CA MET A 1100 6.52 5.70 -39.30
C MET A 1100 5.84 6.31 -40.54
N ASN A 1101 5.84 5.58 -41.66
CA ASN A 1101 5.10 5.96 -42.86
C ASN A 1101 3.57 5.85 -42.68
N ALA A 1102 3.09 4.89 -41.89
CA ALA A 1102 1.67 4.77 -41.58
C ALA A 1102 1.18 5.89 -40.62
N ARG A 1103 1.99 6.26 -39.62
CA ARG A 1103 1.67 7.35 -38.67
C ARG A 1103 1.71 8.73 -39.33
N SER A 1104 2.64 8.98 -40.25
CA SER A 1104 2.67 10.23 -41.04
C SER A 1104 1.50 10.34 -42.02
N GLN A 1105 0.86 9.22 -42.38
CA GLN A 1105 -0.31 9.16 -43.26
C GLN A 1105 -1.66 9.32 -42.54
N LEU A 1106 -1.70 9.51 -41.21
CA LEU A 1106 -2.90 9.94 -40.48
C LEU A 1106 -3.26 11.42 -40.80
N LYS A 1107 -3.75 11.62 -42.03
CA LYS A 1107 -4.31 12.88 -42.55
C LYS A 1107 -5.60 13.35 -41.83
N VAL A 1108 -6.09 12.57 -40.87
CA VAL A 1108 -7.27 12.88 -40.04
C VAL A 1108 -7.05 14.11 -39.14
N THR A 1109 -5.80 14.48 -38.90
CA THR A 1109 -5.45 15.61 -38.02
C THR A 1109 -5.61 16.99 -38.65
N GLU A 1110 -5.68 17.10 -39.97
CA GLU A 1110 -5.78 18.41 -40.64
C GLU A 1110 -7.22 18.91 -40.62
N ALA A 1111 -8.18 18.02 -40.87
CA ALA A 1111 -9.62 18.31 -40.81
C ALA A 1111 -10.09 18.65 -39.39
N ASN A 1112 -9.66 17.89 -38.36
CA ASN A 1112 -10.07 18.14 -36.97
C ASN A 1112 -9.47 19.44 -36.40
N VAL A 1113 -8.25 19.80 -36.80
CA VAL A 1113 -7.66 21.10 -36.43
C VAL A 1113 -8.37 22.24 -37.14
N MET A 1114 -8.70 22.10 -38.43
CA MET A 1114 -9.49 23.11 -39.15
C MET A 1114 -10.89 23.27 -38.55
N GLN A 1115 -11.52 22.18 -38.12
CA GLN A 1115 -12.83 22.21 -37.44
C GLN A 1115 -12.74 22.86 -36.04
N MET A 1116 -11.66 22.62 -35.29
CA MET A 1116 -11.39 23.28 -34.01
C MET A 1116 -11.15 24.79 -34.19
N LEU A 1117 -10.40 25.18 -35.23
CA LEU A 1117 -10.17 26.58 -35.58
C LEU A 1117 -11.47 27.26 -36.04
N PHE A 1118 -12.34 26.54 -36.75
CA PHE A 1118 -13.67 27.02 -37.14
C PHE A 1118 -14.58 27.24 -35.92
N GLN A 1119 -14.61 26.30 -34.97
CA GLN A 1119 -15.37 26.43 -33.73
C GLN A 1119 -14.86 27.60 -32.87
N LEU A 1120 -13.54 27.77 -32.75
CA LEU A 1120 -12.94 28.90 -32.05
C LEU A 1120 -13.29 30.24 -32.74
N GLY A 1121 -13.17 30.33 -34.06
CA GLY A 1121 -13.57 31.52 -34.81
C GLY A 1121 -15.04 31.91 -34.59
N SER A 1122 -15.93 30.92 -34.56
CA SER A 1122 -17.36 31.11 -34.28
C SER A 1122 -17.64 31.58 -32.84
N GLN A 1123 -16.90 31.07 -31.85
CA GLN A 1123 -17.05 31.45 -30.44
C GLN A 1123 -16.58 32.88 -30.15
N PHE A 1124 -15.65 33.40 -30.94
CA PHE A 1124 -15.11 34.76 -30.78
C PHE A 1124 -15.69 35.79 -31.77
N GLY A 1125 -16.76 35.42 -32.51
CA GLY A 1125 -17.47 36.36 -33.40
C GLY A 1125 -16.63 36.82 -34.60
N VAL A 1126 -15.61 36.06 -35.00
CA VAL A 1126 -14.77 36.39 -36.17
C VAL A 1126 -15.41 35.76 -37.41
N PRO A 1127 -15.88 36.54 -38.39
CA PRO A 1127 -16.45 35.99 -39.62
C PRO A 1127 -15.34 35.32 -40.43
N ILE A 1128 -15.40 34.00 -40.56
CA ILE A 1128 -14.57 33.25 -41.50
C ILE A 1128 -15.24 33.37 -42.88
N ALA A 1129 -14.48 33.75 -43.90
CA ALA A 1129 -14.99 33.87 -45.27
C ALA A 1129 -15.57 32.52 -45.73
N GLU A 1130 -16.77 32.55 -46.30
CA GLU A 1130 -17.56 31.38 -46.72
C GLU A 1130 -16.78 30.42 -47.64
N ASP A 1131 -15.83 30.96 -48.40
CA ASP A 1131 -14.96 30.22 -49.32
C ASP A 1131 -13.96 29.30 -48.60
N GLN A 1132 -13.46 29.70 -47.43
CA GLN A 1132 -12.56 28.87 -46.59
C GLN A 1132 -13.33 27.76 -45.86
N ALA A 1133 -14.61 27.99 -45.56
CA ALA A 1133 -15.49 26.97 -44.97
C ALA A 1133 -15.84 25.88 -45.99
N LYS A 1134 -16.09 26.25 -47.25
CA LYS A 1134 -16.34 25.32 -48.36
C LYS A 1134 -15.09 24.50 -48.73
N GLU A 1135 -13.90 25.11 -48.66
CA GLU A 1135 -12.63 24.40 -48.88
C GLU A 1135 -12.33 23.39 -47.75
N ALA A 1136 -12.57 23.76 -46.49
CA ALA A 1136 -12.42 22.86 -45.34
C ALA A 1136 -13.45 21.72 -45.30
N ALA A 1137 -14.65 21.93 -45.86
CA ALA A 1137 -15.69 20.90 -46.03
C ALA A 1137 -15.48 19.99 -47.26
N GLY A 1138 -14.49 20.30 -48.11
CA GLY A 1138 -14.24 19.55 -49.34
C GLY A 1138 -15.23 19.83 -50.48
N GLU A 1139 -15.99 20.93 -50.43
CA GLU A 1139 -17.01 21.30 -51.41
C GLU A 1139 -16.49 22.17 -52.57
N GLY A 1140 -15.17 22.39 -52.66
CA GLY A 1140 -14.53 23.21 -53.68
C GLY A 1140 -14.01 22.44 -54.89
N LYS A 1141 -14.78 22.49 -56.00
CA LYS A 1141 -14.55 21.96 -57.37
C LYS A 1141 -14.98 20.51 -57.59
N GLU A 1142 -16.04 20.35 -58.38
CA GLU A 1142 -16.34 19.12 -59.12
C GLU A 1142 -15.07 18.65 -59.85
N ALA A 1143 -14.48 17.56 -59.37
CA ALA A 1143 -13.55 16.79 -60.16
C ALA A 1143 -14.35 16.03 -61.22
N THR A 1144 -14.04 16.27 -62.50
CA THR A 1144 -14.46 15.40 -63.58
C THR A 1144 -14.09 13.96 -63.23
N PRO A 1145 -15.00 12.98 -63.36
CA PRO A 1145 -14.69 11.60 -63.00
C PRO A 1145 -13.54 11.08 -63.86
N PRO A 1146 -12.56 10.37 -63.28
CA PRO A 1146 -11.53 9.72 -64.07
C PRO A 1146 -12.17 8.67 -65.01
N PRO A 1147 -11.59 8.44 -66.20
CA PRO A 1147 -12.12 7.45 -67.13
C PRO A 1147 -12.14 6.08 -66.43
N GLN A 1148 -13.28 5.40 -66.48
CA GLN A 1148 -13.41 4.04 -65.97
C GLN A 1148 -12.33 3.16 -66.62
N ALA A 1149 -11.50 2.52 -65.79
CA ALA A 1149 -10.65 1.44 -66.25
C ALA A 1149 -11.55 0.31 -66.79
N PRO A 1150 -11.25 -0.28 -67.96
CA PRO A 1150 -12.05 -1.40 -68.46
C PRO A 1150 -12.00 -2.54 -67.44
N ALA A 1151 -13.15 -3.18 -67.23
CA ALA A 1151 -13.26 -4.36 -66.39
C ALA A 1151 -12.24 -5.43 -66.87
N PRO A 1152 -11.56 -6.14 -65.95
CA PRO A 1152 -10.66 -7.22 -66.33
C PRO A 1152 -11.43 -8.24 -67.18
N SER A 1153 -10.77 -8.74 -68.23
CA SER A 1153 -11.32 -9.79 -69.07
C SER A 1153 -11.75 -10.98 -68.19
N PRO A 1154 -12.84 -11.69 -68.53
CA PRO A 1154 -13.21 -12.94 -67.86
C PRO A 1154 -12.04 -13.93 -67.75
N ASP A 1155 -11.07 -13.86 -68.68
CA ASP A 1155 -9.86 -14.69 -68.67
C ASP A 1155 -8.88 -14.28 -67.56
N ASP A 1156 -8.78 -12.99 -67.23
CA ASP A 1156 -7.93 -12.49 -66.14
C ASP A 1156 -8.52 -12.82 -64.75
N ALA A 1157 -9.85 -12.82 -64.66
CA ALA A 1157 -10.55 -13.25 -63.45
C ALA A 1157 -10.43 -14.76 -63.23
N LYS A 1158 -10.50 -15.56 -64.31
CA LYS A 1158 -10.33 -17.01 -64.25
C LYS A 1158 -8.90 -17.40 -63.89
N LYS A 1159 -7.90 -16.74 -64.46
CA LYS A 1159 -6.47 -16.98 -64.15
C LYS A 1159 -6.15 -16.74 -62.67
N LYS A 1160 -6.73 -15.70 -62.05
CA LYS A 1160 -6.55 -15.42 -60.62
C LYS A 1160 -7.24 -16.43 -59.70
N VAL A 1161 -8.37 -17.01 -60.12
CA VAL A 1161 -9.05 -18.07 -59.37
C VAL A 1161 -8.29 -19.39 -59.47
N ASP A 1162 -7.71 -19.69 -60.64
CA ASP A 1162 -6.89 -20.88 -60.85
C ASP A 1162 -5.53 -20.79 -60.11
N GLU A 1163 -4.93 -19.60 -60.03
CA GLU A 1163 -3.71 -19.34 -59.23
C GLU A 1163 -3.97 -19.44 -57.71
N ALA A 1164 -5.14 -19.02 -57.23
CA ALA A 1164 -5.53 -19.15 -55.82
C ALA A 1164 -5.82 -20.61 -55.43
N ASN A 1165 -6.39 -21.41 -56.33
CA ASN A 1165 -6.63 -22.83 -56.09
C ASN A 1165 -5.35 -23.69 -56.17
N ALA A 1166 -4.32 -23.24 -56.90
CA ALA A 1166 -3.04 -23.94 -56.98
C ALA A 1166 -2.13 -23.75 -55.75
N GLN A 1167 -2.39 -22.74 -54.91
CA GLN A 1167 -1.62 -22.47 -53.69
C GLN A 1167 -2.23 -23.10 -52.42
N GLY A 1168 -3.36 -23.80 -52.55
CA GLY A 1168 -4.09 -24.46 -51.46
C GLY A 1168 -3.88 -25.97 -51.39
N THR A 1169 -2.64 -26.47 -51.53
CA THR A 1169 -2.27 -27.83 -51.09
C THR A 1169 -0.77 -27.87 -50.74
N ASN A 1170 -0.47 -27.64 -49.47
CA ASN A 1170 0.53 -28.35 -48.66
C ASN A 1170 0.39 -27.96 -47.19
#